data_AF-A0A7W0G5A7-F1
#
_entry.id   AF-A0A7W0G5A7-F1
#
_cell.length_a   1.000
_cell.length_b   1.000
_cell.length_c   1.000
_cell.angle_alpha   90.00
_cell.angle_beta   90.00
_cell.angle_gamma   90.00
#
_symmetry.space_group_name_H-M   'P 1'
#
loop_
_entity.id
_entity.type
_entity.pdbx_description
1 polymer ?
#
loop_
_entity_poly.entity_id
_entity_poly.type
_entity_poly.pdbx_seq_one_letter_code
_entity_poly.pdbx_strand_id
1 'polypeptide(L)'
;MKRKESMGGEASFASGELNLTALYVGSSLLAPLRQAGEEIKRQHALDLRVATYNLGASLTEEEWHGVEVDLGRADIVFIIHVTDGENAARVIPPLKKFEARHRAVVVINCMPELMRRTRMGKLSFGGGASGGVEDEGDEAAESKGAASRSRRLLKSVGSWMGEQARARRGGRGAKHTQYLRYIERMPALLRFVPNAGRLRDVKHYLYLFCYFLQPTPGNIRSMLLYALKHYAAGERLSKVEIPSPETMPAVGIYHPDAPALFQTFESYRKWYERRKRGQHPATLDATQTVGFLLMRTHIVSGTRRHYDGLIRAIELEGLSVLPVISTFMDNREACARFFAEDGNGGGDGGSKGEAAKIKNESLSVQTKARVSQIVSLTGFSFVGGPAMNDSEAAVEFLRGLNRPFRSAVSLDLQTIESWRDSQTGLNPVQSGMQIAIPEIDGATEPFVYGGLPAGGAEPVALEERCTRLARRLRRWNHLRTAERSSLKLALVVFCFPPNKGNIGTAAELDVFPSLFEILRRLQGEGYAVELPESADALREMLIGGNAESFGTVANVAYRMSVEEYLKLCPYAREIEAEWGAAPGQINSFGRDLLIQGVGFGNVFVAVQPTFGYEGDPMRLLMARGGAPHHGFAALYTYLEKIFGADAVVHTGTHGALEFMPGKQVGLSGECWPDRLIGELPHVYLYSVNNPSEGSIARRRSYAELISYLTPPVADAGLYRELSSLKELILSYRQATDVRVREQLYAVIEEKSRELHFVSE
;
A
#
# COMPACT_ATOMS: atom_id res chain seq x y z
N MET A 1 60.55 -2.10 -53.23
CA MET A 1 59.60 -1.03 -52.90
C MET A 1 58.32 -1.66 -52.35
N LYS A 2 57.95 -1.27 -51.12
CA LYS A 2 56.85 -1.81 -50.32
C LYS A 2 55.49 -1.49 -50.93
N ARG A 3 54.58 -2.47 -51.08
CA ARG A 3 53.15 -2.24 -51.31
C ARG A 3 52.44 -2.15 -49.95
N LYS A 4 51.72 -1.05 -49.73
CA LYS A 4 50.85 -0.79 -48.58
C LYS A 4 49.57 -1.62 -48.73
N GLU A 5 49.27 -2.44 -47.73
CA GLU A 5 47.93 -2.95 -47.46
C GLU A 5 47.11 -1.83 -46.80
N SER A 6 45.96 -1.50 -47.37
CA SER A 6 44.94 -0.68 -46.70
C SER A 6 43.96 -1.61 -45.98
N MET A 7 44.03 -1.62 -44.65
CA MET A 7 43.01 -2.22 -43.80
C MET A 7 41.71 -1.42 -43.88
N GLY A 8 40.76 -1.90 -44.68
CA GLY A 8 39.34 -1.57 -44.60
C GLY A 8 38.60 -2.74 -43.97
N GLY A 9 38.53 -2.78 -42.65
CA GLY A 9 37.73 -3.77 -41.92
C GLY A 9 36.29 -3.28 -41.77
N GLU A 10 35.47 -3.45 -42.79
CA GLU A 10 34.01 -3.53 -42.61
C GLU A 10 33.72 -4.87 -41.93
N ALA A 11 33.31 -4.82 -40.66
CA ALA A 11 32.90 -6.00 -39.92
C ALA A 11 31.61 -6.55 -40.56
N SER A 12 31.74 -7.60 -41.38
CA SER A 12 30.59 -8.35 -41.90
C SER A 12 29.78 -8.91 -40.73
N PHE A 13 28.51 -8.55 -40.63
CA PHE A 13 27.58 -9.05 -39.60
C PHE A 13 27.27 -10.54 -39.83
N ALA A 14 28.13 -11.42 -39.31
CA ALA A 14 27.89 -12.86 -39.28
C ALA A 14 26.66 -13.21 -38.43
N SER A 15 26.02 -14.33 -38.78
CA SER A 15 24.77 -14.91 -38.26
C SER A 15 24.78 -15.30 -36.76
N GLY A 16 25.01 -14.35 -35.87
CA GLY A 16 25.03 -14.57 -34.42
C GLY A 16 23.68 -14.33 -33.73
N GLU A 17 23.44 -15.08 -32.66
CA GLU A 17 22.37 -14.88 -31.68
C GLU A 17 22.49 -13.46 -31.06
N LEU A 18 21.40 -12.68 -31.12
CA LEU A 18 21.30 -11.35 -30.51
C LEU A 18 20.76 -11.49 -29.09
N ASN A 19 21.46 -10.92 -28.12
CA ASN A 19 21.10 -11.05 -26.71
C ASN A 19 20.77 -9.68 -26.08
N LEU A 20 19.61 -9.58 -25.44
CA LEU A 20 19.16 -8.39 -24.73
C LEU A 20 18.82 -8.75 -23.29
N THR A 21 19.40 -8.02 -22.34
CA THR A 21 19.15 -8.23 -20.90
C THR A 21 18.55 -6.96 -20.30
N ALA A 22 17.39 -7.08 -19.66
CA ALA A 22 16.72 -5.99 -18.97
C ALA A 22 16.64 -6.26 -17.46
N LEU A 23 17.24 -5.36 -16.68
CA LEU A 23 17.19 -5.35 -15.22
C LEU A 23 16.23 -4.25 -14.79
N TYR A 24 15.16 -4.59 -14.08
CA TYR A 24 14.08 -3.67 -13.77
C TYR A 24 13.61 -3.82 -12.32
N VAL A 25 13.34 -2.71 -11.63
CA VAL A 25 12.65 -2.73 -10.33
C VAL A 25 11.15 -2.51 -10.55
N GLY A 26 10.37 -3.57 -10.39
CA GLY A 26 8.92 -3.59 -10.54
C GLY A 26 8.43 -4.75 -11.40
N SER A 27 7.12 -4.88 -11.51
CA SER A 27 6.47 -6.02 -12.19
C SER A 27 5.85 -5.66 -13.55
N SER A 28 5.61 -4.37 -13.82
CA SER A 28 4.81 -3.93 -14.99
C SER A 28 5.44 -4.15 -16.37
N LEU A 29 6.76 -4.35 -16.48
CA LEU A 29 7.46 -4.43 -17.77
C LEU A 29 8.00 -5.83 -18.11
N LEU A 30 8.00 -6.77 -17.16
CA LEU A 30 8.66 -8.07 -17.32
C LEU A 30 8.03 -8.89 -18.46
N ALA A 31 6.73 -9.16 -18.41
CA ALA A 31 6.00 -9.86 -19.47
C ALA A 31 6.00 -9.08 -20.81
N PRO A 32 5.70 -7.77 -20.85
CA PRO A 32 5.71 -7.01 -22.10
C PRO A 32 7.06 -7.02 -22.83
N LEU A 33 8.18 -6.95 -22.11
CA LEU A 33 9.51 -7.04 -22.71
C LEU A 33 9.77 -8.41 -23.35
N ARG A 34 9.39 -9.50 -22.66
CA ARG A 34 9.51 -10.87 -23.19
C ARG A 34 8.62 -11.07 -24.42
N GLN A 35 7.37 -10.61 -24.36
CA GLN A 35 6.42 -10.70 -25.47
C GLN A 35 6.89 -9.91 -26.69
N ALA A 36 7.40 -8.69 -26.50
CA ALA A 36 7.97 -7.88 -27.56
C ALA A 36 9.19 -8.54 -28.21
N GLY A 37 10.05 -9.19 -27.42
CA GLY A 37 11.17 -9.98 -27.94
C GLY A 37 10.73 -11.12 -28.87
N GLU A 38 9.76 -11.91 -28.42
CA GLU A 38 9.18 -13.01 -29.22
C GLU A 38 8.48 -12.51 -30.49
N GLU A 39 7.79 -11.37 -30.42
CA GLU A 39 7.16 -10.76 -31.59
C GLU A 39 8.21 -10.29 -32.62
N ILE A 40 9.27 -9.61 -32.17
CA ILE A 40 10.38 -9.16 -33.03
C ILE A 40 11.09 -10.35 -33.67
N LYS A 41 11.36 -11.40 -32.89
CA LYS A 41 11.96 -12.67 -33.36
C LYS A 41 11.14 -13.24 -34.51
N ARG A 42 9.82 -13.36 -34.35
CA ARG A 42 8.91 -13.87 -35.38
C ARG A 42 8.80 -12.96 -36.60
N GLN A 43 8.61 -11.65 -36.41
CA GLN A 43 8.34 -10.70 -37.50
C GLN A 43 9.56 -10.42 -38.38
N HIS A 44 10.77 -10.47 -37.80
CA HIS A 44 12.00 -10.06 -38.49
C HIS A 44 13.00 -11.20 -38.69
N ALA A 45 12.61 -12.45 -38.40
CA ALA A 45 13.48 -13.63 -38.48
C ALA A 45 14.86 -13.38 -37.82
N LEU A 46 14.82 -12.77 -36.63
CA LEU A 46 16.00 -12.53 -35.82
C LEU A 46 16.12 -13.64 -34.79
N ASP A 47 17.32 -14.18 -34.62
CA ASP A 47 17.61 -15.03 -33.46
C ASP A 47 17.86 -14.13 -32.25
N LEU A 48 16.77 -13.72 -31.58
CA LEU A 48 16.77 -12.77 -30.47
C LEU A 48 16.40 -13.49 -29.18
N ARG A 49 17.24 -13.33 -28.15
CA ARG A 49 16.96 -13.73 -26.77
C ARG A 49 16.79 -12.49 -25.89
N VAL A 50 15.67 -12.41 -25.17
CA VAL A 50 15.37 -11.34 -24.21
C VAL A 50 15.30 -11.93 -22.80
N ALA A 51 16.28 -11.61 -21.97
CA ALA A 51 16.30 -11.95 -20.55
C ALA A 51 15.77 -10.78 -19.72
N THR A 52 14.90 -11.04 -18.75
CA THR A 52 14.32 -10.00 -17.88
C THR A 52 14.33 -10.43 -16.42
N TYR A 53 14.77 -9.53 -15.55
CA TYR A 53 14.92 -9.77 -14.12
C TYR A 53 14.26 -8.64 -13.30
N ASN A 54 13.50 -9.02 -12.27
CA ASN A 54 12.92 -8.10 -11.29
C ASN A 54 13.88 -7.91 -10.12
N LEU A 55 14.59 -6.79 -10.08
CA LEU A 55 15.48 -6.44 -8.98
C LEU A 55 14.74 -5.80 -7.79
N GLY A 56 13.41 -5.67 -7.88
CA GLY A 56 12.57 -5.25 -6.76
C GLY A 56 12.35 -6.37 -5.73
N ALA A 57 12.52 -7.63 -6.14
CA ALA A 57 12.52 -8.77 -5.23
C ALA A 57 13.94 -9.16 -4.84
N SER A 58 14.11 -9.73 -3.65
CA SER A 58 15.38 -10.32 -3.23
C SER A 58 15.66 -11.55 -4.10
N LEU A 59 16.66 -11.45 -4.97
CA LEU A 59 17.13 -12.56 -5.77
C LEU A 59 18.03 -13.49 -4.95
N THR A 60 17.87 -14.80 -5.17
CA THR A 60 18.79 -15.84 -4.69
C THR A 60 20.15 -15.73 -5.37
N GLU A 61 21.19 -16.36 -4.79
CA GLU A 61 22.52 -16.38 -5.42
C GLU A 61 22.52 -17.13 -6.77
N GLU A 62 21.63 -18.12 -6.95
CA GLU A 62 21.42 -18.79 -8.24
C GLU A 62 20.82 -17.85 -9.29
N GLU A 63 19.83 -17.05 -8.91
CA GLU A 63 19.25 -16.03 -9.80
C GLU A 63 20.26 -14.93 -10.14
N TRP A 64 21.08 -14.50 -9.16
CA TRP A 64 22.18 -13.56 -9.41
C TRP A 64 23.24 -14.14 -10.35
N HIS A 65 23.53 -15.44 -10.24
CA HIS A 65 24.38 -16.13 -11.21
C HIS A 65 23.75 -16.09 -12.61
N GLY A 66 22.44 -16.33 -12.73
CA GLY A 66 21.70 -16.17 -13.98
C GLY A 66 21.81 -14.75 -14.56
N VAL A 67 21.68 -13.73 -13.72
CA VAL A 67 21.87 -12.31 -14.12
C VAL A 67 23.29 -12.10 -14.67
N GLU A 68 24.33 -12.59 -13.99
CA GLU A 68 25.71 -12.44 -14.47
C GLU A 68 25.94 -13.15 -15.81
N VAL A 69 25.41 -14.38 -15.96
CA VAL A 69 25.52 -15.16 -17.21
C VAL A 69 24.85 -14.42 -18.37
N ASP A 70 23.65 -13.89 -18.17
CA ASP A 70 22.92 -13.19 -19.22
C ASP A 70 23.52 -11.81 -19.53
N LEU A 71 24.08 -11.11 -18.54
CA LEU A 71 24.93 -9.94 -18.81
C LEU A 71 26.16 -10.33 -19.62
N GLY A 72 26.82 -11.45 -19.31
CA GLY A 72 27.97 -11.96 -20.06
C GLY A 72 27.68 -12.27 -21.54
N ARG A 73 26.40 -12.45 -21.91
CA ARG A 73 25.97 -12.71 -23.29
C ARG A 73 25.45 -11.47 -24.01
N ALA A 74 24.92 -10.49 -23.28
CA ALA A 74 24.14 -9.37 -23.81
C ALA A 74 24.89 -8.43 -24.76
N ASP A 75 24.30 -8.21 -25.94
CA ASP A 75 24.64 -7.11 -26.86
C ASP A 75 24.06 -5.79 -26.38
N ILE A 76 22.83 -5.81 -25.86
CA ILE A 76 22.13 -4.62 -25.35
C ILE A 76 21.69 -4.86 -23.91
N VAL A 77 21.99 -3.92 -23.03
CA VAL A 77 21.57 -3.97 -21.63
C VAL A 77 20.65 -2.79 -21.32
N PHE A 78 19.49 -3.08 -20.75
CA PHE A 78 18.61 -2.08 -20.14
C PHE A 78 18.67 -2.20 -18.62
N ILE A 79 18.82 -1.06 -17.93
CA ILE A 79 18.79 -0.99 -16.46
C ILE A 79 17.81 0.10 -16.07
N ILE A 80 16.74 -0.28 -15.38
CA ILE A 80 15.57 0.56 -15.21
C ILE A 80 15.18 0.59 -13.73
N HIS A 81 15.04 1.80 -13.17
CA HIS A 81 14.53 2.02 -11.80
C HIS A 81 15.35 1.41 -10.65
N VAL A 82 16.59 0.99 -10.88
CA VAL A 82 17.48 0.52 -9.80
C VAL A 82 17.99 1.73 -9.01
N THR A 83 17.41 1.93 -7.82
CA THR A 83 17.67 3.13 -7.00
C THR A 83 18.38 2.85 -5.68
N ASP A 84 18.54 1.59 -5.30
CA ASP A 84 19.23 1.15 -4.10
C ASP A 84 20.70 0.80 -4.38
N GLY A 85 21.53 0.94 -3.35
CA GLY A 85 22.97 0.67 -3.46
C GLY A 85 23.32 -0.82 -3.51
N GLU A 86 22.47 -1.69 -2.98
CA GLU A 86 22.72 -3.13 -2.87
C GLU A 86 22.67 -3.81 -4.25
N ASN A 87 21.57 -3.63 -4.98
CA ASN A 87 21.43 -4.07 -6.35
C ASN A 87 22.49 -3.42 -7.25
N ALA A 88 22.76 -2.12 -7.08
CA ALA A 88 23.78 -1.44 -7.86
C ALA A 88 25.18 -2.04 -7.64
N ALA A 89 25.53 -2.38 -6.39
CA ALA A 89 26.81 -3.02 -6.06
C ALA A 89 26.96 -4.41 -6.69
N ARG A 90 25.87 -5.14 -6.87
CA ARG A 90 25.85 -6.45 -7.57
C ARG A 90 25.88 -6.30 -9.10
N VAL A 91 25.23 -5.28 -9.66
CA VAL A 91 25.10 -5.07 -11.10
C VAL A 91 26.32 -4.37 -11.73
N ILE A 92 26.96 -3.43 -11.04
CA ILE A 92 28.08 -2.65 -11.59
C ILE A 92 29.31 -3.51 -11.95
N PRO A 93 29.76 -4.47 -11.11
CA PRO A 93 30.91 -5.32 -11.44
C PRO A 93 30.76 -6.13 -12.73
N PRO A 94 29.66 -6.89 -12.97
CA PRO A 94 29.50 -7.63 -14.23
C PRO A 94 29.39 -6.70 -15.45
N LEU A 95 28.76 -5.53 -15.34
CA LEU A 95 28.73 -4.54 -16.43
C LEU A 95 30.13 -4.08 -16.85
N LYS A 96 31.04 -3.89 -15.88
CA LYS A 96 32.44 -3.56 -16.17
C LYS A 96 33.19 -4.75 -16.75
N LYS A 97 32.99 -5.94 -16.18
CA LYS A 97 33.63 -7.20 -16.62
C LYS A 97 33.33 -7.49 -18.09
N PHE A 98 32.09 -7.27 -18.53
CA PHE A 98 31.64 -7.53 -19.89
C PHE A 98 31.53 -6.27 -20.77
N GLU A 99 32.19 -5.19 -20.36
CA GLU A 99 32.07 -3.88 -20.98
C GLU A 99 32.37 -3.91 -22.49
N ALA A 100 33.36 -4.68 -22.94
CA ALA A 100 33.73 -4.77 -24.35
C ALA A 100 32.68 -5.46 -25.23
N ARG A 101 31.78 -6.27 -24.63
CA ARG A 101 30.75 -7.01 -25.37
C ARG A 101 29.47 -6.20 -25.57
N HIS A 102 29.11 -5.38 -24.59
CA HIS A 102 27.89 -4.58 -24.65
C HIS A 102 27.99 -3.50 -25.74
N ARG A 103 27.20 -3.63 -26.80
CA ARG A 103 27.09 -2.62 -27.86
C ARG A 103 26.35 -1.37 -27.40
N ALA A 104 25.37 -1.55 -26.50
CA ALA A 104 24.67 -0.46 -25.84
C ALA A 104 24.28 -0.83 -24.40
N VAL A 105 24.44 0.12 -23.49
CA VAL A 105 23.95 0.08 -22.11
C VAL A 105 23.05 1.30 -21.91
N VAL A 106 21.76 1.06 -21.69
CA VAL A 106 20.73 2.08 -21.57
C VAL A 106 20.24 2.09 -20.12
N VAL A 107 20.57 3.14 -19.38
CA VAL A 107 20.19 3.26 -17.97
C VAL A 107 19.10 4.33 -17.83
N ILE A 108 17.98 3.97 -17.22
CA ILE A 108 16.79 4.82 -17.12
C ILE A 108 16.33 4.91 -15.67
N ASN A 109 16.24 6.14 -15.14
CA ASN A 109 15.72 6.43 -13.79
C ASN A 109 16.41 5.66 -12.65
N CYS A 110 17.71 5.37 -12.78
CA CYS A 110 18.50 4.69 -11.74
C CYS A 110 19.25 5.68 -10.83
N MET A 111 19.94 5.17 -9.82
CA MET A 111 20.84 5.98 -8.99
C MET A 111 22.03 6.54 -9.83
N PRO A 112 22.66 7.66 -9.41
CA PRO A 112 23.68 8.35 -10.21
C PRO A 112 24.85 7.46 -10.66
N GLU A 113 25.26 6.51 -9.83
CA GLU A 113 26.35 5.58 -10.14
C GLU A 113 26.06 4.68 -11.34
N LEU A 114 24.81 4.19 -11.44
CA LEU A 114 24.33 3.43 -12.57
C LEU A 114 24.07 4.34 -13.78
N MET A 115 23.52 5.54 -13.58
CA MET A 115 23.27 6.48 -14.69
C MET A 115 24.55 6.79 -15.47
N ARG A 116 25.70 6.91 -14.79
CA ARG A 116 27.03 7.10 -15.42
C ARG A 116 27.47 5.94 -16.31
N ARG A 117 26.82 4.77 -16.22
CA ARG A 117 27.09 3.60 -17.07
C ARG A 117 26.34 3.63 -18.41
N THR A 118 25.50 4.63 -18.65
CA THR A 118 24.84 4.80 -19.95
C THR A 118 25.88 4.97 -21.06
N ARG A 119 25.82 4.10 -22.07
CA ARG A 119 26.71 4.12 -23.24
C ARG A 119 25.98 3.63 -24.48
N MET A 120 25.93 4.45 -25.52
CA MET A 120 25.27 4.15 -26.79
C MET A 120 26.03 4.80 -27.95
N GLY A 121 26.75 4.02 -28.76
CA GLY A 121 27.56 4.59 -29.84
C GLY A 121 28.60 5.58 -29.31
N LYS A 122 28.53 6.85 -29.74
CA LYS A 122 29.40 7.95 -29.27
C LYS A 122 28.90 8.63 -27.98
N LEU A 123 27.75 8.23 -27.45
CA LEU A 123 27.21 8.74 -26.19
C LEU A 123 27.79 7.96 -24.99
N SER A 124 28.34 8.67 -24.01
CA SER A 124 28.73 8.13 -22.70
C SER A 124 28.48 9.16 -21.60
N PHE A 125 27.95 8.72 -20.45
CA PHE A 125 27.73 9.57 -19.26
C PHE A 125 28.85 9.45 -18.21
N GLY A 126 29.86 8.60 -18.44
CA GLY A 126 30.93 8.30 -17.48
C GLY A 126 32.14 9.24 -17.53
N GLY A 127 32.28 10.08 -18.56
CA GLY A 127 33.29 11.13 -18.62
C GLY A 127 32.93 12.27 -17.66
N GLY A 128 33.88 12.70 -16.83
CA GLY A 128 33.67 13.60 -15.69
C GLY A 128 32.76 14.81 -15.96
N ALA A 129 32.10 15.24 -14.88
CA ALA A 129 31.29 16.46 -14.82
C ALA A 129 32.18 17.71 -14.97
N SER A 130 32.65 17.98 -16.18
CA SER A 130 33.25 19.24 -16.63
C SER A 130 33.44 19.31 -18.16
N GLY A 131 32.89 18.35 -18.93
CA GLY A 131 32.82 18.49 -20.38
C GLY A 131 31.72 19.48 -20.78
N GLY A 132 32.03 20.78 -20.69
CA GLY A 132 31.35 21.78 -21.49
C GLY A 132 31.30 21.33 -22.95
N VAL A 133 30.35 21.88 -23.70
CA VAL A 133 30.43 21.83 -25.15
C VAL A 133 31.72 22.55 -25.54
N GLU A 134 32.84 21.82 -25.64
CA GLU A 134 34.03 22.33 -26.30
C GLU A 134 33.68 22.41 -27.80
N ASP A 135 33.81 23.63 -28.32
CA ASP A 135 33.69 23.96 -29.74
C ASP A 135 34.70 23.11 -30.53
N GLU A 136 34.23 22.05 -31.18
CA GLU A 136 34.92 21.53 -32.36
C GLU A 136 34.56 22.42 -33.55
N GLY A 137 35.48 23.33 -33.87
CA GLY A 137 35.82 23.80 -35.21
C GLY A 137 34.69 24.34 -36.08
N ASP A 138 34.62 25.67 -36.17
CA ASP A 138 34.05 26.38 -37.31
C ASP A 138 34.64 25.84 -38.63
N GLU A 139 33.81 25.22 -39.45
CA GLU A 139 33.81 25.45 -40.90
C GLU A 139 32.48 25.01 -41.53
N ALA A 140 31.91 25.93 -42.32
CA ALA A 140 30.72 25.87 -43.17
C ALA A 140 29.39 26.41 -42.57
N ALA A 141 29.02 27.57 -43.11
CA ALA A 141 27.89 28.42 -42.78
C ALA A 141 26.53 27.95 -43.34
N GLU A 142 25.48 28.63 -42.83
CA GLU A 142 24.10 28.76 -43.33
C GLU A 142 23.00 27.80 -42.81
N SER A 143 22.51 28.08 -41.59
CA SER A 143 21.05 28.27 -41.33
C SER A 143 20.78 28.78 -39.88
N LYS A 144 20.57 30.09 -39.73
CA LYS A 144 20.48 30.79 -38.42
C LYS A 144 19.26 30.43 -37.53
N GLY A 145 18.31 29.62 -38.00
CA GLY A 145 17.08 29.28 -37.25
C GLY A 145 17.02 27.88 -36.61
N ALA A 146 17.82 26.91 -37.12
CA ALA A 146 17.83 25.53 -36.62
C ALA A 146 18.90 25.34 -35.52
N ALA A 147 20.07 25.97 -35.69
CA ALA A 147 21.19 25.93 -34.75
C ALA A 147 20.87 26.56 -33.37
N SER A 148 20.01 27.59 -33.32
CA SER A 148 19.59 28.20 -32.04
C SER A 148 18.56 27.35 -31.28
N ARG A 149 17.70 26.64 -32.02
CA ARG A 149 16.73 25.68 -31.45
C ARG A 149 17.42 24.43 -30.93
N SER A 150 18.39 23.88 -31.66
CA SER A 150 19.19 22.73 -31.21
C SER A 150 20.07 23.07 -29.99
N ARG A 151 20.70 24.27 -29.93
CA ARG A 151 21.40 24.75 -28.72
C ARG A 151 20.47 24.93 -27.51
N ARG A 152 19.24 25.43 -27.69
CA ARG A 152 18.22 25.48 -26.61
C ARG A 152 17.79 24.08 -26.17
N LEU A 153 17.66 23.14 -27.11
CA LEU A 153 17.28 21.76 -26.83
C LEU A 153 18.38 21.05 -26.03
N LEU A 154 19.65 21.23 -26.40
CA LEU A 154 20.82 20.72 -25.66
C LEU A 154 20.96 21.34 -24.28
N LYS A 155 20.77 22.66 -24.13
CA LYS A 155 20.69 23.31 -22.81
C LYS A 155 19.49 22.81 -22.00
N SER A 156 18.35 22.55 -22.64
CA SER A 156 17.16 22.00 -21.96
C SER A 156 17.35 20.55 -21.55
N VAL A 157 18.05 19.73 -22.34
CA VAL A 157 18.39 18.34 -22.03
C VAL A 157 19.46 18.27 -20.93
N GLY A 158 20.47 19.15 -20.96
CA GLY A 158 21.44 19.30 -19.87
C GLY A 158 20.81 19.83 -18.58
N SER A 159 19.90 20.80 -18.68
CA SER A 159 19.06 21.26 -17.57
C SER A 159 18.13 20.17 -17.07
N TRP A 160 17.57 19.34 -17.94
CA TRP A 160 16.70 18.20 -17.61
C TRP A 160 17.46 17.09 -16.90
N MET A 161 18.68 16.75 -17.33
CA MET A 161 19.58 15.84 -16.61
C MET A 161 20.01 16.42 -15.25
N GLY A 162 20.22 17.74 -15.18
CA GLY A 162 20.48 18.46 -13.94
C GLY A 162 19.27 18.55 -13.00
N GLU A 163 18.06 18.68 -13.53
CA GLU A 163 16.79 18.67 -12.81
C GLU A 163 16.43 17.26 -12.34
N GLN A 164 16.75 16.21 -13.10
CA GLN A 164 16.58 14.82 -12.64
C GLN A 164 17.49 14.52 -11.42
N ALA A 165 18.67 15.17 -11.36
CA ALA A 165 19.55 15.13 -10.19
C ALA A 165 19.10 16.06 -9.04
N ARG A 166 18.47 17.21 -9.34
CA ARG A 166 18.01 18.20 -8.34
C ARG A 166 16.59 17.97 -7.82
N ALA A 167 15.71 17.31 -8.56
CA ALA A 167 14.37 16.93 -8.14
C ALA A 167 14.40 15.96 -6.94
N ARG A 168 15.54 15.29 -6.71
CA ARG A 168 15.83 14.53 -5.49
C ARG A 168 16.31 15.38 -4.30
N ARG A 169 16.65 16.66 -4.51
CA ARG A 169 17.15 17.59 -3.48
C ARG A 169 16.18 18.73 -3.14
N GLY A 170 15.04 18.89 -3.83
CA GLY A 170 14.19 20.09 -3.68
C GLY A 170 12.67 19.87 -3.82
N GLY A 171 12.01 19.50 -2.72
CA GLY A 171 10.91 20.24 -2.06
C GLY A 171 9.65 20.76 -2.79
N ARG A 172 9.29 20.43 -4.04
CA ARG A 172 7.97 20.86 -4.60
C ARG A 172 7.23 19.75 -5.37
N GLY A 173 6.17 19.22 -4.76
CA GLY A 173 5.36 18.07 -5.21
C GLY A 173 4.33 18.30 -6.32
N ALA A 174 4.35 19.40 -7.09
CA ALA A 174 3.23 19.78 -7.95
C ALA A 174 3.46 19.69 -9.48
N LYS A 175 4.42 18.89 -10.00
CA LYS A 175 4.83 18.99 -11.43
C LYS A 175 4.88 17.70 -12.25
N HIS A 176 4.34 16.57 -11.78
CA HIS A 176 4.41 15.31 -12.56
C HIS A 176 3.46 15.29 -13.77
N THR A 177 2.22 15.81 -13.67
CA THR A 177 1.31 15.95 -14.82
C THR A 177 1.88 16.90 -15.89
N GLN A 178 2.53 17.99 -15.47
CA GLN A 178 3.23 18.90 -16.39
C GLN A 178 4.42 18.23 -17.07
N TYR A 179 5.13 17.36 -16.34
CA TYR A 179 6.24 16.56 -16.87
C TYR A 179 5.76 15.57 -17.96
N LEU A 180 4.65 14.87 -17.75
CA LEU A 180 4.05 13.99 -18.77
C LEU A 180 3.58 14.77 -20.01
N ARG A 181 2.97 15.95 -19.84
CA ARG A 181 2.58 16.83 -20.96
C ARG A 181 3.80 17.35 -21.74
N TYR A 182 4.94 17.53 -21.09
CA TYR A 182 6.19 17.87 -21.75
C TYR A 182 6.74 16.69 -22.58
N ILE A 183 6.69 15.47 -22.01
CA ILE A 183 7.08 14.24 -22.69
C ILE A 183 6.26 14.01 -23.97
N GLU A 184 4.95 14.25 -23.94
CA GLU A 184 4.08 14.13 -25.12
C GLU A 184 4.56 15.00 -26.30
N ARG A 185 5.21 16.14 -26.01
CA ARG A 185 5.74 17.06 -27.04
C ARG A 185 7.18 16.74 -27.44
N MET A 186 7.91 15.93 -26.66
CA MET A 186 9.31 15.62 -26.93
C MET A 186 9.54 14.91 -28.29
N PRO A 187 8.78 13.88 -28.68
CA PRO A 187 9.00 13.21 -29.98
C PRO A 187 8.93 14.15 -31.19
N ALA A 188 8.05 15.16 -31.14
CA ALA A 188 7.94 16.17 -32.20
C ALA A 188 9.17 17.10 -32.22
N LEU A 189 9.69 17.46 -31.05
CA LEU A 189 10.89 18.30 -30.90
C LEU A 189 12.18 17.56 -31.33
N LEU A 190 12.24 16.24 -31.12
CA LEU A 190 13.40 15.41 -31.49
C LEU A 190 13.62 15.29 -33.01
N ARG A 191 12.60 15.59 -33.84
CA ARG A 191 12.73 15.64 -35.31
C ARG A 191 13.77 16.65 -35.79
N PHE A 192 14.00 17.72 -35.00
CA PHE A 192 14.94 18.79 -35.33
C PHE A 192 16.36 18.56 -34.80
N VAL A 193 16.61 17.44 -34.10
CA VAL A 193 17.95 17.09 -33.63
C VAL A 193 18.75 16.44 -34.77
N PRO A 194 20.00 16.89 -35.03
CA PRO A 194 20.83 16.34 -36.11
C PRO A 194 21.02 14.83 -36.03
N ASN A 195 21.08 14.16 -37.20
CA ASN A 195 21.25 12.72 -37.32
C ASN A 195 22.73 12.26 -37.39
N ALA A 196 23.68 13.11 -36.98
CA ALA A 196 25.11 12.83 -37.07
C ALA A 196 25.81 12.89 -35.69
N GLY A 197 26.89 12.11 -35.54
CA GLY A 197 27.78 12.14 -34.38
C GLY A 197 27.07 11.85 -33.04
N ARG A 198 27.59 12.44 -31.96
CA ARG A 198 27.07 12.26 -30.59
C ARG A 198 25.61 12.72 -30.43
N LEU A 199 25.17 13.73 -31.19
CA LEU A 199 23.79 14.26 -31.13
C LEU A 199 22.76 13.24 -31.63
N ARG A 200 23.12 12.41 -32.62
CA ARG A 200 22.30 11.28 -33.06
C ARG A 200 22.02 10.31 -31.91
N ASP A 201 23.06 9.93 -31.17
CA ASP A 201 22.94 8.97 -30.08
C ASP A 201 22.20 9.56 -28.86
N VAL A 202 22.32 10.87 -28.60
CA VAL A 202 21.45 11.59 -27.64
C VAL A 202 19.98 11.52 -28.05
N LYS A 203 19.69 11.80 -29.33
CA LYS A 203 18.33 11.67 -29.88
C LYS A 203 17.79 10.25 -29.71
N HIS A 204 18.62 9.24 -29.97
CA HIS A 204 18.25 7.84 -29.81
C HIS A 204 17.91 7.50 -28.35
N TYR A 205 18.76 7.91 -27.40
CA TYR A 205 18.50 7.74 -25.97
C TYR A 205 17.16 8.41 -25.56
N LEU A 206 16.89 9.61 -26.05
CA LEU A 206 15.63 10.31 -25.75
C LEU A 206 14.40 9.63 -26.37
N TYR A 207 14.52 9.02 -27.56
CA TYR A 207 13.43 8.19 -28.11
C TYR A 207 13.19 6.93 -27.28
N LEU A 208 14.24 6.20 -26.89
CA LEU A 208 14.13 5.05 -25.99
C LEU A 208 13.45 5.44 -24.67
N PHE A 209 13.82 6.60 -24.13
CA PHE A 209 13.19 7.16 -22.94
C PHE A 209 11.71 7.52 -23.17
N CYS A 210 11.35 8.09 -24.33
CA CYS A 210 9.94 8.38 -24.66
C CYS A 210 9.09 7.11 -24.78
N TYR A 211 9.60 6.05 -25.45
CA TYR A 211 8.90 4.76 -25.49
C TYR A 211 8.72 4.17 -24.09
N PHE A 212 9.75 4.25 -23.26
CA PHE A 212 9.71 3.76 -21.88
C PHE A 212 8.66 4.48 -21.02
N LEU A 213 8.56 5.80 -21.12
CA LEU A 213 7.61 6.61 -20.32
C LEU A 213 6.14 6.33 -20.68
N GLN A 214 5.90 5.78 -21.87
CA GLN A 214 4.59 5.39 -22.35
C GLN A 214 4.63 3.90 -22.71
N PRO A 215 4.71 2.99 -21.72
CA PRO A 215 5.08 1.60 -21.95
C PRO A 215 3.93 0.77 -22.55
N THR A 216 3.30 1.23 -23.64
CA THR A 216 2.32 0.42 -24.38
C THR A 216 3.02 -0.80 -24.99
N PRO A 217 2.32 -1.92 -25.26
CA PRO A 217 2.92 -3.04 -25.96
C PRO A 217 3.60 -2.64 -27.27
N GLY A 218 2.99 -1.71 -28.02
CA GLY A 218 3.57 -1.13 -29.23
C GLY A 218 4.86 -0.35 -28.96
N ASN A 219 4.88 0.51 -27.94
CA ASN A 219 6.05 1.29 -27.58
C ASN A 219 7.19 0.43 -27.01
N ILE A 220 6.90 -0.61 -26.23
CA ILE A 220 7.93 -1.53 -25.72
C ILE A 220 8.56 -2.29 -26.88
N ARG A 221 7.75 -2.79 -27.83
CA ARG A 221 8.27 -3.37 -29.08
C ARG A 221 9.13 -2.38 -29.85
N SER A 222 8.64 -1.16 -30.07
CA SER A 222 9.40 -0.11 -30.74
C SER A 222 10.69 0.24 -30.00
N MET A 223 10.69 0.23 -28.66
CA MET A 223 11.89 0.49 -27.84
C MET A 223 12.97 -0.56 -28.10
N LEU A 224 12.62 -1.85 -28.03
CA LEU A 224 13.57 -2.95 -28.28
C LEU A 224 14.06 -2.91 -29.73
N LEU A 225 13.13 -2.77 -30.68
CA LEU A 225 13.44 -2.70 -32.10
C LEU A 225 14.34 -1.50 -32.45
N TYR A 226 14.12 -0.36 -31.79
CA TYR A 226 14.92 0.86 -31.96
C TYR A 226 16.34 0.68 -31.44
N ALA A 227 16.51 0.06 -30.27
CA ALA A 227 17.83 -0.25 -29.74
C ALA A 227 18.56 -1.27 -30.65
N LEU A 228 17.87 -2.34 -31.06
CA LEU A 228 18.43 -3.36 -31.96
C LEU A 228 18.83 -2.77 -33.31
N LYS A 229 17.96 -1.99 -33.95
CA LYS A 229 18.22 -1.37 -35.26
C LYS A 229 19.48 -0.52 -35.26
N HIS A 230 19.66 0.29 -34.22
CA HIS A 230 20.74 1.28 -34.20
C HIS A 230 22.05 0.79 -33.59
N TYR A 231 22.03 -0.27 -32.77
CA TYR A 231 23.21 -0.69 -32.00
C TYR A 231 23.60 -2.17 -32.14
N ALA A 232 22.76 -3.05 -32.67
CA ALA A 232 23.08 -4.48 -32.74
C ALA A 232 22.85 -5.14 -34.11
N ALA A 233 21.64 -5.03 -34.66
CA ALA A 233 21.22 -5.76 -35.86
C ALA A 233 21.53 -5.04 -37.18
N GLY A 234 21.97 -3.78 -37.14
CA GLY A 234 22.53 -3.04 -38.28
C GLY A 234 21.69 -3.13 -39.56
N GLU A 235 22.30 -3.64 -40.64
CA GLU A 235 21.66 -3.77 -41.95
C GLU A 235 20.39 -4.62 -41.95
N ARG A 236 20.29 -5.63 -41.08
CA ARG A 236 19.12 -6.54 -40.99
C ARG A 236 17.82 -5.81 -40.64
N LEU A 237 17.94 -4.69 -39.91
CA LEU A 237 16.81 -3.85 -39.51
C LEU A 237 16.86 -2.46 -40.15
N SER A 238 17.79 -2.19 -41.07
CA SER A 238 17.99 -0.87 -41.67
C SER A 238 16.72 -0.33 -42.35
N LYS A 239 16.00 -1.20 -43.07
CA LYS A 239 14.76 -0.89 -43.80
C LYS A 239 13.50 -0.91 -42.93
N VAL A 240 13.58 -1.38 -41.67
CA VAL A 240 12.41 -1.48 -40.80
C VAL A 240 12.04 -0.10 -40.28
N GLU A 241 10.83 0.36 -40.58
CA GLU A 241 10.32 1.60 -40.04
C GLU A 241 9.84 1.39 -38.59
N ILE A 242 10.21 2.30 -37.70
CA ILE A 242 9.84 2.21 -36.29
C ILE A 242 8.77 3.28 -36.02
N PRO A 243 7.56 2.89 -35.62
CA PRO A 243 6.48 3.84 -35.31
C PRO A 243 6.91 4.85 -34.26
N SER A 244 6.45 6.09 -34.37
CA SER A 244 6.67 7.10 -33.32
C SER A 244 6.00 6.67 -32.00
N PRO A 245 6.51 7.12 -30.83
CA PRO A 245 5.93 6.76 -29.54
C PRO A 245 4.42 7.05 -29.46
N GLU A 246 3.65 6.00 -29.18
CA GLU A 246 2.23 6.07 -28.86
C GLU A 246 2.01 6.85 -27.56
N THR A 247 0.89 7.55 -27.45
CA THR A 247 0.51 8.29 -26.25
C THR A 247 -0.77 7.73 -25.67
N MET A 248 -0.83 7.68 -24.35
CA MET A 248 -2.02 7.25 -23.60
C MET A 248 -2.43 8.36 -22.64
N PRO A 249 -3.73 8.53 -22.34
CA PRO A 249 -4.19 9.53 -21.38
C PRO A 249 -3.45 9.44 -20.04
N ALA A 250 -3.23 10.59 -19.39
CA ALA A 250 -2.63 10.65 -18.06
C ALA A 250 -3.58 10.11 -16.97
N VAL A 251 -4.87 10.39 -17.12
CA VAL A 251 -5.98 9.88 -16.29
C VAL A 251 -7.10 9.37 -17.19
N GLY A 252 -7.86 8.38 -16.72
CA GLY A 252 -8.92 7.73 -17.47
C GLY A 252 -9.55 6.58 -16.69
N ILE A 253 -10.66 6.05 -17.17
CA ILE A 253 -11.35 4.91 -16.56
C ILE A 253 -11.02 3.64 -17.35
N TYR A 254 -10.60 2.62 -16.61
CA TYR A 254 -10.29 1.28 -17.10
C TYR A 254 -11.40 0.30 -16.71
N HIS A 255 -11.63 -0.71 -17.56
CA HIS A 255 -12.39 -1.89 -17.18
C HIS A 255 -11.92 -3.10 -18.01
N PRO A 256 -11.80 -4.32 -17.44
CA PRO A 256 -11.32 -5.51 -18.16
C PRO A 256 -12.10 -5.83 -19.44
N ASP A 257 -13.43 -5.71 -19.37
CA ASP A 257 -14.32 -6.00 -20.52
C ASP A 257 -14.47 -4.82 -21.50
N ALA A 258 -13.86 -3.66 -21.22
CA ALA A 258 -13.96 -2.51 -22.10
C ALA A 258 -12.92 -2.59 -23.24
N PRO A 259 -13.29 -2.16 -24.46
CA PRO A 259 -12.37 -2.21 -25.60
C PRO A 259 -11.23 -1.18 -25.50
N ALA A 260 -11.43 -0.10 -24.74
CA ALA A 260 -10.46 0.99 -24.58
C ALA A 260 -10.72 1.76 -23.27
N LEU A 261 -9.80 2.65 -22.91
CA LEU A 261 -9.96 3.57 -21.78
C LEU A 261 -11.02 4.64 -22.08
N PHE A 262 -11.82 4.98 -21.07
CA PHE A 262 -12.76 6.10 -21.14
C PHE A 262 -12.13 7.36 -20.58
N GLN A 263 -12.29 8.48 -21.30
CA GLN A 263 -11.80 9.77 -20.82
C GLN A 263 -12.85 10.53 -20.00
N THR A 264 -14.12 10.14 -20.05
CA THR A 264 -15.18 10.82 -19.29
C THR A 264 -16.01 9.81 -18.52
N PHE A 265 -16.50 10.22 -17.34
CA PHE A 265 -17.42 9.42 -16.53
C PHE A 265 -18.67 9.03 -17.33
N GLU A 266 -19.24 9.96 -18.08
CA GLU A 266 -20.49 9.73 -18.82
C GLU A 266 -20.34 8.68 -19.93
N SER A 267 -19.19 8.65 -20.63
CA SER A 267 -18.92 7.61 -21.63
C SER A 267 -18.77 6.23 -20.99
N TYR A 268 -18.11 6.16 -19.83
CA TYR A 268 -17.99 4.93 -19.05
C TYR A 268 -19.34 4.46 -18.53
N ARG A 269 -20.14 5.34 -17.93
CA ARG A 269 -21.47 5.04 -17.40
C ARG A 269 -22.39 4.45 -18.48
N LYS A 270 -22.48 5.10 -19.64
CA LYS A 270 -23.27 4.60 -20.79
C LYS A 270 -22.81 3.23 -21.26
N TRP A 271 -21.50 2.98 -21.27
CA TRP A 271 -20.97 1.66 -21.63
C TRP A 271 -21.29 0.62 -20.54
N TYR A 272 -21.09 0.96 -19.28
CA TYR A 272 -21.30 0.09 -18.13
C TYR A 272 -22.75 -0.39 -18.04
N GLU A 273 -23.72 0.54 -18.16
CA GLU A 273 -25.17 0.27 -18.12
C GLU A 273 -25.66 -0.56 -19.34
N ARG A 274 -24.90 -0.60 -20.44
CA ARG A 274 -25.22 -1.38 -21.66
C ARG A 274 -24.65 -2.80 -21.65
N ARG A 275 -23.80 -3.15 -20.69
CA ARG A 275 -23.26 -4.52 -20.58
C ARG A 275 -24.41 -5.52 -20.38
N LYS A 276 -24.28 -6.72 -20.95
CA LYS A 276 -25.31 -7.77 -20.81
C LYS A 276 -25.55 -8.06 -19.33
N ARG A 277 -26.81 -7.97 -18.89
CA ARG A 277 -27.24 -8.33 -17.53
C ARG A 277 -26.95 -9.81 -17.27
N GLY A 278 -26.29 -10.12 -16.15
CA GLY A 278 -26.09 -11.50 -15.70
C GLY A 278 -25.01 -11.72 -14.64
N GLN A 279 -23.92 -10.94 -14.64
CA GLN A 279 -22.78 -11.16 -13.72
C GLN A 279 -22.26 -9.88 -13.03
N HIS A 280 -22.88 -8.73 -13.30
CA HIS A 280 -22.43 -7.42 -12.81
C HIS A 280 -23.63 -6.52 -12.51
N PRO A 281 -23.50 -5.51 -11.63
CA PRO A 281 -24.58 -4.58 -11.33
C PRO A 281 -24.97 -3.74 -12.55
N ALA A 282 -26.24 -3.37 -12.61
CA ALA A 282 -26.80 -2.69 -13.79
C ALA A 282 -26.48 -1.19 -13.88
N THR A 283 -26.05 -0.55 -12.78
CA THR A 283 -25.89 0.91 -12.68
C THR A 283 -24.68 1.30 -11.84
N LEU A 284 -24.14 2.50 -12.08
CA LEU A 284 -23.12 3.13 -11.23
C LEU A 284 -23.79 3.97 -10.13
N ASP A 285 -24.47 3.31 -9.19
CA ASP A 285 -25.01 3.98 -8.01
C ASP A 285 -23.86 4.37 -7.06
N ALA A 286 -23.81 5.64 -6.66
CA ALA A 286 -22.82 6.17 -5.73
C ALA A 286 -22.80 5.45 -4.38
N THR A 287 -23.88 4.78 -3.98
CA THR A 287 -23.91 4.03 -2.72
C THR A 287 -23.30 2.62 -2.81
N GLN A 288 -23.15 2.08 -4.03
CA GLN A 288 -22.63 0.74 -4.31
C GLN A 288 -21.37 0.72 -5.18
N THR A 289 -20.95 1.87 -5.72
CA THR A 289 -19.81 1.97 -6.62
C THR A 289 -18.50 2.16 -5.86
N VAL A 290 -17.59 1.19 -5.95
CA VAL A 290 -16.23 1.26 -5.39
C VAL A 290 -15.31 1.97 -6.37
N GLY A 291 -14.69 3.08 -5.95
CA GLY A 291 -13.68 3.77 -6.73
C GLY A 291 -12.31 3.13 -6.56
N PHE A 292 -11.66 2.77 -7.67
CA PHE A 292 -10.29 2.26 -7.64
C PHE A 292 -9.28 3.28 -8.16
N LEU A 293 -8.14 3.38 -7.48
CA LEU A 293 -6.96 4.06 -8.00
C LEU A 293 -5.95 3.02 -8.47
N LEU A 294 -5.78 2.96 -9.78
CA LEU A 294 -4.90 2.01 -10.47
C LEU A 294 -3.60 2.69 -10.87
N MET A 295 -2.50 1.94 -10.79
CA MET A 295 -1.24 2.41 -11.31
C MET A 295 -1.27 2.38 -12.84
N ARG A 296 -1.05 3.54 -13.46
CA ARG A 296 -1.11 3.71 -14.91
C ARG A 296 -0.16 2.78 -15.67
N THR A 297 1.04 2.53 -15.16
CA THR A 297 2.04 1.68 -15.84
C THR A 297 1.52 0.27 -16.09
N HIS A 298 0.79 -0.33 -15.16
CA HIS A 298 0.19 -1.66 -15.30
C HIS A 298 -0.90 -1.69 -16.38
N ILE A 299 -1.75 -0.67 -16.42
CA ILE A 299 -2.81 -0.58 -17.42
C ILE A 299 -2.25 -0.32 -18.82
N VAL A 300 -1.29 0.59 -18.93
CA VAL A 300 -0.66 0.94 -20.22
C VAL A 300 0.15 -0.21 -20.78
N SER A 301 0.87 -0.95 -19.93
CA SER A 301 1.69 -2.11 -20.34
C SER A 301 0.91 -3.40 -20.56
N GLY A 302 -0.34 -3.47 -20.11
CA GLY A 302 -1.18 -4.66 -20.22
C GLY A 302 -0.97 -5.69 -19.09
N THR A 303 -0.13 -5.42 -18.09
CA THR A 303 0.12 -6.29 -16.94
C THR A 303 -0.94 -6.12 -15.84
N ARG A 304 -2.18 -6.50 -16.17
CA ARG A 304 -3.40 -6.10 -15.43
C ARG A 304 -4.19 -7.23 -14.79
N ARG A 305 -3.72 -8.49 -14.86
CA ARG A 305 -4.49 -9.67 -14.42
C ARG A 305 -4.93 -9.62 -12.96
N HIS A 306 -4.07 -9.14 -12.07
CA HIS A 306 -4.39 -8.93 -10.66
C HIS A 306 -5.51 -7.90 -10.44
N TYR A 307 -5.52 -6.79 -11.20
CA TYR A 307 -6.63 -5.83 -11.17
C TYR A 307 -7.92 -6.44 -11.73
N ASP A 308 -7.82 -7.18 -12.84
CA ASP A 308 -8.98 -7.82 -13.48
C ASP A 308 -9.67 -8.80 -12.54
N GLY A 309 -8.90 -9.61 -11.81
CA GLY A 309 -9.44 -10.56 -10.83
C GLY A 309 -10.16 -9.86 -9.67
N LEU A 310 -9.59 -8.78 -9.13
CA LEU A 310 -10.23 -8.01 -8.05
C LEU A 310 -11.50 -7.29 -8.53
N ILE A 311 -11.47 -6.67 -9.72
CA ILE A 311 -12.64 -6.02 -10.32
C ILE A 311 -13.78 -7.05 -10.47
N ARG A 312 -13.47 -8.23 -11.03
CA ARG A 312 -14.47 -9.29 -11.21
C ARG A 312 -15.02 -9.79 -9.88
N ALA A 313 -14.16 -10.00 -8.86
CA ALA A 313 -14.61 -10.45 -7.54
C ALA A 313 -15.62 -9.48 -6.91
N ILE A 314 -15.43 -8.17 -7.10
CA ILE A 314 -16.31 -7.13 -6.56
C ILE A 314 -17.63 -7.06 -7.30
N GLU A 315 -17.60 -7.17 -8.62
CA GLU A 315 -18.83 -7.21 -9.41
C GLU A 315 -19.66 -8.46 -9.11
N LEU A 316 -19.00 -9.61 -8.85
CA LEU A 316 -19.66 -10.85 -8.42
C LEU A 316 -20.33 -10.73 -7.05
N GLU A 317 -19.80 -9.88 -6.16
CA GLU A 317 -20.43 -9.56 -4.87
C GLU A 317 -21.54 -8.50 -5.01
N GLY A 318 -21.90 -8.11 -6.23
CA GLY A 318 -23.00 -7.19 -6.51
C GLY A 318 -22.67 -5.72 -6.34
N LEU A 319 -21.38 -5.37 -6.23
CA LEU A 319 -20.90 -3.99 -6.16
C LEU A 319 -20.44 -3.47 -7.52
N SER A 320 -20.67 -2.19 -7.78
CA SER A 320 -20.18 -1.56 -9.00
C SER A 320 -18.74 -1.10 -8.83
N VAL A 321 -18.00 -0.99 -9.93
CA VAL A 321 -16.62 -0.50 -9.89
C VAL A 321 -16.47 0.76 -10.73
N LEU A 322 -15.57 1.64 -10.31
CA LEU A 322 -15.11 2.77 -11.10
C LEU A 322 -13.57 2.83 -11.07
N PRO A 323 -12.89 2.05 -11.93
CA PRO A 323 -11.44 1.93 -11.89
C PRO A 323 -10.73 3.03 -12.67
N VAL A 324 -10.00 3.88 -11.97
CA VAL A 324 -9.37 5.07 -12.54
C VAL A 324 -7.86 4.93 -12.53
N ILE A 325 -7.21 5.17 -13.67
CA ILE A 325 -5.76 5.29 -13.72
C ILE A 325 -5.31 6.65 -13.19
N SER A 326 -4.28 6.61 -12.34
CA SER A 326 -3.65 7.80 -11.77
C SER A 326 -2.19 7.91 -12.21
N THR A 327 -1.66 9.14 -12.20
CA THR A 327 -0.26 9.44 -12.56
C THR A 327 0.74 9.12 -11.45
N PHE A 328 0.37 8.25 -10.51
CA PHE A 328 1.20 7.70 -9.43
C PHE A 328 1.58 8.69 -8.31
N MET A 329 1.84 9.96 -8.64
CA MET A 329 2.32 10.97 -7.69
C MET A 329 1.23 11.88 -7.11
N ASP A 330 0.05 11.95 -7.75
CA ASP A 330 -1.05 12.80 -7.28
C ASP A 330 -2.38 12.23 -7.77
N ASN A 331 -3.15 11.66 -6.84
CA ASN A 331 -4.43 11.02 -7.17
C ASN A 331 -5.60 12.02 -7.24
N ARG A 332 -5.38 13.29 -6.90
CA ARG A 332 -6.46 14.29 -6.79
C ARG A 332 -7.10 14.59 -8.14
N GLU A 333 -6.32 14.72 -9.22
CA GLU A 333 -6.85 14.97 -10.57
C GLU A 333 -7.79 13.84 -11.02
N ALA A 334 -7.38 12.59 -10.78
CA ALA A 334 -8.18 11.40 -11.06
C ALA A 334 -9.48 11.38 -10.24
N CYS A 335 -9.38 11.55 -8.93
CA CYS A 335 -10.55 11.57 -8.03
C CYS A 335 -11.50 12.74 -8.34
N ALA A 336 -11.01 13.95 -8.55
CA ALA A 336 -11.83 15.12 -8.81
C ALA A 336 -12.63 14.95 -10.11
N ARG A 337 -12.01 14.40 -11.16
CA ARG A 337 -12.65 14.21 -12.46
C ARG A 337 -13.69 13.09 -12.46
N PHE A 338 -13.41 11.99 -11.75
CA PHE A 338 -14.19 10.77 -11.89
C PHE A 338 -15.00 10.40 -10.65
N PHE A 339 -14.53 10.70 -9.44
CA PHE A 339 -15.22 10.35 -8.18
C PHE A 339 -16.12 11.46 -7.63
N ALA A 340 -15.97 12.72 -8.07
CA ALA A 340 -16.84 13.83 -7.68
C ALA A 340 -17.85 14.20 -8.79
N GLU A 341 -19.07 14.59 -8.42
CA GLU A 341 -20.09 15.08 -9.37
C GLU A 341 -19.76 16.47 -9.93
N ASP A 342 -19.27 17.39 -9.08
CA ASP A 342 -19.01 18.80 -9.40
C ASP A 342 -17.64 19.08 -10.02
N GLY A 343 -16.84 18.05 -10.28
CA GLY A 343 -15.55 18.15 -10.96
C GLY A 343 -15.71 18.37 -12.47
N ASN A 344 -16.32 19.48 -12.88
CA ASN A 344 -16.41 19.97 -14.26
C ASN A 344 -16.64 18.89 -15.35
N GLY A 345 -17.53 17.93 -15.05
CA GLY A 345 -17.84 16.78 -15.90
C GLY A 345 -19.15 16.92 -16.70
N GLY A 346 -19.75 18.11 -16.71
CA GLY A 346 -20.91 18.46 -17.53
C GLY A 346 -20.51 19.48 -18.59
N GLY A 347 -20.04 19.01 -19.74
CA GLY A 347 -19.66 19.89 -20.84
C GLY A 347 -19.13 19.11 -22.03
N ASP A 348 -20.04 18.65 -22.88
CA ASP A 348 -19.72 18.33 -24.28
C ASP A 348 -19.37 19.68 -24.94
N GLY A 349 -18.08 19.94 -25.19
CA GLY A 349 -17.66 21.26 -25.64
C GLY A 349 -16.18 21.35 -25.93
N GLY A 350 -15.83 21.17 -27.21
CA GLY A 350 -14.56 21.61 -27.74
C GLY A 350 -14.44 23.14 -27.65
N SER A 351 -13.83 23.65 -26.58
CA SER A 351 -13.31 25.01 -26.56
C SER A 351 -11.96 25.00 -25.87
N LYS A 352 -10.92 25.24 -26.67
CA LYS A 352 -9.57 25.56 -26.21
C LYS A 352 -9.65 26.85 -25.40
N GLY A 353 -9.86 26.77 -24.09
CA GLY A 353 -9.90 27.99 -23.29
C GLY A 353 -10.48 27.92 -21.89
N GLU A 354 -10.55 26.77 -21.20
CA GLU A 354 -10.94 26.79 -19.77
C GLU A 354 -10.46 25.57 -18.97
N ALA A 355 -9.31 25.00 -19.33
CA ALA A 355 -8.59 24.00 -18.52
C ALA A 355 -7.90 24.61 -17.27
N ALA A 356 -8.41 25.74 -16.77
CA ALA A 356 -7.75 26.59 -15.79
C ALA A 356 -8.71 27.04 -14.69
N LYS A 357 -9.21 26.09 -13.88
CA LYS A 357 -9.63 26.33 -12.48
C LYS A 357 -9.97 25.05 -11.68
N ILE A 358 -9.32 23.92 -11.96
CA ILE A 358 -9.03 22.99 -10.85
C ILE A 358 -7.76 23.58 -10.22
N LYS A 359 -7.92 24.49 -9.26
CA LYS A 359 -6.79 24.75 -8.36
C LYS A 359 -6.54 23.42 -7.66
N ASN A 360 -5.29 23.00 -7.61
CA ASN A 360 -4.80 21.80 -6.92
C ASN A 360 -5.02 21.84 -5.39
N GLU A 361 -6.01 22.59 -4.93
CA GLU A 361 -6.21 23.01 -3.55
C GLU A 361 -7.71 22.84 -3.27
N SER A 362 -7.99 21.76 -2.54
CA SER A 362 -9.26 21.32 -1.96
C SER A 362 -10.51 21.16 -2.85
N LEU A 363 -11.24 20.07 -2.55
CA LEU A 363 -12.65 19.96 -2.90
C LEU A 363 -13.45 20.73 -1.86
N SER A 364 -14.58 21.34 -2.26
CA SER A 364 -15.51 21.91 -1.28
C SER A 364 -15.98 20.82 -0.32
N VAL A 365 -16.06 21.18 0.97
CA VAL A 365 -16.68 20.35 2.01
C VAL A 365 -18.12 20.04 1.55
N GLN A 366 -18.50 18.76 1.48
CA GLN A 366 -19.78 18.24 0.95
C GLN A 366 -19.88 18.03 -0.57
N THR A 367 -18.76 17.88 -1.29
CA THR A 367 -18.82 17.46 -2.70
C THR A 367 -19.57 16.13 -2.85
N LYS A 368 -20.57 16.07 -3.74
CA LYS A 368 -21.32 14.83 -3.95
C LYS A 368 -20.43 13.79 -4.64
N ALA A 369 -20.13 12.71 -3.92
CA ALA A 369 -19.30 11.63 -4.42
C ALA A 369 -20.12 10.64 -5.27
N ARG A 370 -19.52 10.19 -6.37
CA ARG A 370 -20.00 9.12 -7.26
C ARG A 370 -19.60 7.71 -6.80
N VAL A 371 -18.85 7.63 -5.70
CA VAL A 371 -18.34 6.38 -5.14
C VAL A 371 -18.72 6.26 -3.67
N SER A 372 -18.88 5.02 -3.22
CA SER A 372 -19.21 4.66 -1.85
C SER A 372 -17.96 4.55 -0.98
N GLN A 373 -16.83 4.17 -1.59
CA GLN A 373 -15.54 3.94 -0.97
C GLN A 373 -14.43 4.16 -2.00
N ILE A 374 -13.22 4.47 -1.54
CA ILE A 374 -12.03 4.58 -2.37
C ILE A 374 -11.04 3.49 -1.96
N VAL A 375 -10.59 2.69 -2.91
CA VAL A 375 -9.56 1.68 -2.71
C VAL A 375 -8.37 2.00 -3.60
N SER A 376 -7.26 2.39 -2.96
CA SER A 376 -5.98 2.56 -3.63
C SER A 376 -5.34 1.21 -3.87
N LEU A 377 -4.99 0.93 -5.13
CA LEU A 377 -4.17 -0.21 -5.55
C LEU A 377 -2.82 0.26 -6.08
N THR A 378 -2.43 1.50 -5.80
CA THR A 378 -1.14 2.05 -6.22
C THR A 378 -0.01 1.52 -5.36
N GLY A 379 -0.27 1.26 -4.07
CA GLY A 379 0.76 0.92 -3.08
C GLY A 379 1.60 2.11 -2.62
N PHE A 380 1.09 3.34 -2.76
CA PHE A 380 1.79 4.58 -2.41
C PHE A 380 0.86 5.58 -1.73
N SER A 381 1.45 6.68 -1.25
CA SER A 381 0.75 7.86 -0.77
C SER A 381 -0.32 8.35 -1.75
N PHE A 382 -1.40 8.92 -1.21
CA PHE A 382 -2.46 9.53 -2.00
C PHE A 382 -1.96 10.80 -2.73
N VAL A 383 -1.07 11.58 -2.10
CA VAL A 383 -0.32 12.68 -2.72
C VAL A 383 1.16 12.52 -2.41
N GLY A 384 2.00 12.47 -3.44
CA GLY A 384 3.44 12.28 -3.34
C GLY A 384 3.90 10.85 -3.64
N GLY A 385 5.20 10.63 -3.54
CA GLY A 385 5.85 9.34 -3.75
C GLY A 385 6.54 8.82 -2.49
N PRO A 386 7.22 7.65 -2.52
CA PRO A 386 7.83 7.02 -1.34
C PRO A 386 8.79 7.90 -0.54
N ALA A 387 9.48 8.80 -1.23
CA ALA A 387 10.50 9.65 -0.62
C ALA A 387 9.95 11.00 -0.14
N MET A 388 8.74 11.39 -0.57
CA MET A 388 8.13 12.69 -0.30
C MET A 388 6.60 12.55 -0.41
N ASN A 389 5.92 12.34 0.72
CA ASN A 389 4.46 12.36 0.85
C ASN A 389 3.95 13.73 1.33
N ASP A 390 2.76 14.10 0.87
CA ASP A 390 2.03 15.31 1.31
C ASP A 390 0.69 14.87 1.91
N SER A 391 0.76 14.33 3.12
CA SER A 391 -0.41 13.76 3.80
C SER A 391 -1.42 14.82 4.23
N GLU A 392 -1.00 16.06 4.47
CA GLU A 392 -1.91 17.17 4.76
C GLU A 392 -2.81 17.45 3.55
N ALA A 393 -2.23 17.58 2.35
CA ALA A 393 -3.00 17.77 1.13
C ALA A 393 -3.88 16.56 0.80
N ALA A 394 -3.44 15.35 1.12
CA ALA A 394 -4.24 14.14 0.98
C ALA A 394 -5.48 14.18 1.90
N VAL A 395 -5.29 14.46 3.20
CA VAL A 395 -6.37 14.53 4.19
C VAL A 395 -7.36 15.64 3.85
N GLU A 396 -6.89 16.82 3.45
CA GLU A 396 -7.76 17.93 3.04
C GLU A 396 -8.67 17.53 1.87
N PHE A 397 -8.09 16.91 0.83
CA PHE A 397 -8.84 16.47 -0.34
C PHE A 397 -9.84 15.34 -0.01
N LEU A 398 -9.39 14.30 0.70
CA LEU A 398 -10.21 13.14 1.06
C LEU A 398 -11.37 13.53 1.98
N ARG A 399 -11.17 14.49 2.89
CA ARG A 399 -12.23 15.06 3.73
C ARG A 399 -13.34 15.71 2.90
N GLY A 400 -13.01 16.31 1.75
CA GLY A 400 -13.98 16.88 0.83
C GLY A 400 -14.92 15.83 0.20
N LEU A 401 -14.42 14.63 -0.11
CA LEU A 401 -15.23 13.51 -0.60
C LEU A 401 -15.98 12.77 0.52
N ASN A 402 -15.38 12.73 1.71
CA ASN A 402 -15.91 12.06 2.90
C ASN A 402 -16.36 10.61 2.62
N ARG A 403 -15.43 9.81 2.11
CA ARG A 403 -15.61 8.38 1.83
C ARG A 403 -14.47 7.58 2.48
N PRO A 404 -14.75 6.36 2.97
CA PRO A 404 -13.71 5.47 3.45
C PRO A 404 -12.58 5.30 2.42
N PHE A 405 -11.34 5.49 2.86
CA PHE A 405 -10.14 5.36 2.05
C PHE A 405 -9.34 4.14 2.51
N ARG A 406 -9.12 3.20 1.59
CA ARG A 406 -8.38 1.96 1.85
C ARG A 406 -7.18 1.85 0.93
N SER A 407 -6.16 1.12 1.36
CA SER A 407 -4.98 0.83 0.55
C SER A 407 -4.74 -0.67 0.53
N ALA A 408 -5.08 -1.33 -0.58
CA ALA A 408 -4.85 -2.76 -0.74
C ALA A 408 -3.48 -3.02 -1.38
N VAL A 409 -2.90 -4.17 -1.04
CA VAL A 409 -1.50 -4.49 -1.23
C VAL A 409 -1.34 -5.48 -2.39
N SER A 410 -0.51 -5.11 -3.37
CA SER A 410 -0.01 -6.01 -4.42
C SER A 410 1.44 -6.39 -4.12
N LEU A 411 1.75 -7.68 -4.19
CA LEU A 411 3.10 -8.22 -3.98
C LEU A 411 3.94 -8.03 -5.25
N ASP A 412 4.39 -6.79 -5.48
CA ASP A 412 5.22 -6.43 -6.64
C ASP A 412 6.73 -6.51 -6.36
N LEU A 413 7.12 -6.43 -5.09
CA LEU A 413 8.50 -6.48 -4.62
C LEU A 413 8.82 -7.80 -3.89
N GLN A 414 7.89 -8.75 -3.89
CA GLN A 414 8.10 -10.11 -3.37
C GLN A 414 7.20 -11.08 -4.12
N THR A 415 7.60 -12.35 -4.21
CA THR A 415 6.75 -13.36 -4.85
C THR A 415 5.61 -13.78 -3.92
N ILE A 416 4.53 -14.30 -4.51
CA ILE A 416 3.41 -14.88 -3.76
C ILE A 416 3.90 -16.02 -2.85
N GLU A 417 4.81 -16.86 -3.33
CA GLU A 417 5.39 -18.00 -2.63
C GLU A 417 6.23 -17.53 -1.44
N SER A 418 7.14 -16.57 -1.66
CA SER A 418 7.93 -15.98 -0.58
C SER A 418 7.04 -15.34 0.49
N TRP A 419 5.96 -14.67 0.11
CA TRP A 419 4.98 -14.13 1.04
C TRP A 419 4.24 -15.22 1.83
N ARG A 420 3.82 -16.31 1.17
CA ARG A 420 3.15 -17.45 1.82
C ARG A 420 4.04 -18.10 2.86
N ASP A 421 5.31 -18.32 2.53
CA ASP A 421 6.27 -18.97 3.43
C ASP A 421 6.79 -18.04 4.54
N SER A 422 6.67 -16.72 4.35
CA SER A 422 7.15 -15.72 5.31
C SER A 422 6.30 -15.63 6.59
N GLN A 423 6.96 -15.72 7.75
CA GLN A 423 6.32 -15.51 9.05
C GLN A 423 6.04 -14.03 9.33
N THR A 424 6.83 -13.10 8.79
CA THR A 424 6.55 -11.67 8.92
C THR A 424 5.43 -11.22 7.98
N GLY A 425 5.27 -11.91 6.85
CA GLY A 425 4.35 -11.56 5.78
C GLY A 425 5.01 -10.64 4.75
N LEU A 426 4.75 -9.33 4.81
CA LEU A 426 5.39 -8.38 3.90
C LEU A 426 6.87 -8.14 4.25
N ASN A 427 7.72 -8.00 3.24
CA ASN A 427 9.10 -7.57 3.45
C ASN A 427 9.17 -6.11 3.98
N PRO A 428 10.28 -5.70 4.61
CA PRO A 428 10.37 -4.37 5.23
C PRO A 428 10.17 -3.20 4.26
N VAL A 429 10.67 -3.32 3.03
CA VAL A 429 10.55 -2.28 1.99
C VAL A 429 9.09 -2.08 1.60
N GLN A 430 8.39 -3.18 1.32
CA GLN A 430 6.97 -3.15 0.95
C GLN A 430 6.09 -2.73 2.13
N SER A 431 6.45 -3.12 3.36
CA SER A 431 5.76 -2.67 4.58
C SER A 431 5.85 -1.15 4.75
N GLY A 432 7.05 -0.57 4.59
CA GLY A 432 7.22 0.88 4.68
C GLY A 432 6.42 1.62 3.60
N MET A 433 6.48 1.12 2.37
CA MET A 433 5.93 1.80 1.20
C MET A 433 4.40 1.65 1.07
N GLN A 434 3.88 0.44 1.24
CA GLN A 434 2.47 0.10 0.96
C GLN A 434 1.59 0.09 2.21
N ILE A 435 2.17 0.15 3.42
CA ILE A 435 1.44 0.15 4.69
C ILE A 435 1.66 1.45 5.46
N ALA A 436 2.89 1.71 5.91
CA ALA A 436 3.16 2.81 6.83
C ALA A 436 2.87 4.19 6.20
N ILE A 437 3.25 4.42 4.95
CA ILE A 437 2.97 5.69 4.27
C ILE A 437 1.46 5.90 4.06
N PRO A 438 0.70 4.96 3.43
CA PRO A 438 -0.76 5.11 3.31
C PRO A 438 -1.48 5.25 4.65
N GLU A 439 -1.00 4.62 5.72
CA GLU A 439 -1.59 4.76 7.06
C GLU A 439 -1.55 6.21 7.57
N ILE A 440 -0.53 6.99 7.19
CA ILE A 440 -0.40 8.42 7.53
C ILE A 440 -1.42 9.27 6.75
N ASP A 441 -1.76 8.86 5.52
CA ASP A 441 -2.84 9.49 4.73
C ASP A 441 -4.25 9.12 5.23
N GLY A 442 -4.34 8.26 6.25
CA GLY A 442 -5.59 7.76 6.79
C GLY A 442 -6.12 6.51 6.10
N ALA A 443 -5.32 5.84 5.25
CA ALA A 443 -5.75 4.60 4.60
C ALA A 443 -5.91 3.45 5.60
N THR A 444 -6.98 2.68 5.47
CA THR A 444 -7.24 1.48 6.30
C THR A 444 -7.16 0.20 5.49
N GLU A 445 -7.24 -0.94 6.19
CA GLU A 445 -7.33 -2.29 5.63
C GLU A 445 -6.21 -2.63 4.61
N PRO A 446 -4.95 -2.81 5.07
CA PRO A 446 -3.82 -3.19 4.24
C PRO A 446 -3.91 -4.64 3.74
N PHE A 447 -4.88 -4.91 2.88
CA PHE A 447 -5.30 -6.25 2.48
C PHE A 447 -4.54 -6.73 1.24
N VAL A 448 -3.86 -7.87 1.32
CA VAL A 448 -3.16 -8.46 0.16
C VAL A 448 -4.18 -9.08 -0.79
N TYR A 449 -4.16 -8.68 -2.07
CA TYR A 449 -5.13 -9.17 -3.08
C TYR A 449 -4.50 -9.86 -4.30
N GLY A 450 -3.20 -9.64 -4.55
CA GLY A 450 -2.52 -10.15 -5.75
C GLY A 450 -1.02 -9.96 -5.67
N GLY A 451 -0.30 -10.49 -6.64
CA GLY A 451 1.16 -10.45 -6.63
C GLY A 451 1.81 -11.19 -7.78
N LEU A 452 3.14 -11.08 -7.87
CA LEU A 452 3.94 -11.80 -8.86
C LEU A 452 4.19 -13.25 -8.40
N PRO A 453 3.81 -14.28 -9.18
CA PRO A 453 4.21 -15.66 -8.89
C PRO A 453 5.73 -15.85 -9.04
N ALA A 454 6.32 -16.80 -8.35
CA ALA A 454 7.71 -17.22 -8.53
C ALA A 454 7.94 -17.68 -9.99
N GLY A 455 8.96 -17.12 -10.64
CA GLY A 455 9.22 -17.32 -12.07
C GLY A 455 8.17 -16.69 -13.01
N GLY A 456 7.11 -16.08 -12.46
CA GLY A 456 6.06 -15.39 -13.20
C GLY A 456 6.55 -14.09 -13.84
N ALA A 457 5.91 -13.70 -14.94
CA ALA A 457 6.25 -12.48 -15.68
C ALA A 457 5.22 -11.34 -15.49
N GLU A 458 4.10 -11.61 -14.84
CA GLU A 458 3.07 -10.60 -14.54
C GLU A 458 2.34 -10.92 -13.23
N PRO A 459 1.84 -9.89 -12.51
CA PRO A 459 1.10 -10.13 -11.28
C PRO A 459 -0.30 -10.70 -11.55
N VAL A 460 -0.69 -11.67 -10.72
CA VAL A 460 -1.98 -12.37 -10.78
C VAL A 460 -2.81 -12.09 -9.52
N ALA A 461 -4.13 -12.25 -9.64
CA ALA A 461 -5.04 -12.13 -8.52
C ALA A 461 -4.93 -13.36 -7.61
N LEU A 462 -5.02 -13.15 -6.30
CA LEU A 462 -5.26 -14.22 -5.34
C LEU A 462 -6.77 -14.31 -5.15
N GLU A 463 -7.41 -15.30 -5.78
CA GLU A 463 -8.87 -15.38 -5.91
C GLU A 463 -9.60 -15.31 -4.56
N GLU A 464 -9.23 -16.16 -3.59
CA GLU A 464 -9.82 -16.14 -2.24
C GLU A 464 -9.69 -14.77 -1.56
N ARG A 465 -8.52 -14.14 -1.69
CA ARG A 465 -8.27 -12.81 -1.11
C ARG A 465 -9.11 -11.73 -1.80
N CYS A 466 -9.22 -11.77 -3.12
CA CYS A 466 -10.07 -10.84 -3.86
C CYS A 466 -11.54 -10.97 -3.45
N THR A 467 -12.04 -12.21 -3.33
CA THR A 467 -13.42 -12.46 -2.86
C THR A 467 -13.62 -11.99 -1.42
N ARG A 468 -12.68 -12.27 -0.51
CA ARG A 468 -12.75 -11.80 0.89
C ARG A 468 -12.80 -10.28 0.97
N LEU A 469 -11.91 -9.59 0.24
CA LEU A 469 -11.90 -8.13 0.19
C LEU A 469 -13.21 -7.60 -0.39
N ALA A 470 -13.72 -8.18 -1.47
CA ALA A 470 -15.00 -7.79 -2.07
C ALA A 470 -16.17 -7.87 -1.08
N ARG A 471 -16.25 -8.95 -0.30
CA ARG A 471 -17.29 -9.13 0.73
C ARG A 471 -17.14 -8.13 1.87
N ARG A 472 -15.91 -7.84 2.31
CA ARG A 472 -15.64 -6.80 3.31
C ARG A 472 -16.10 -5.43 2.82
N LEU A 473 -15.75 -5.04 1.59
CA LEU A 473 -16.21 -3.79 0.97
C LEU A 473 -17.74 -3.73 0.90
N ARG A 474 -18.39 -4.85 0.58
CA ARG A 474 -19.86 -4.94 0.58
C ARG A 474 -20.46 -4.73 1.95
N ARG A 475 -19.91 -5.32 3.02
CA ARG A 475 -20.40 -5.09 4.39
C ARG A 475 -20.24 -3.63 4.81
N TRP A 476 -19.13 -2.97 4.45
CA TRP A 476 -18.98 -1.53 4.67
C TRP A 476 -20.00 -0.67 3.91
N ASN A 477 -20.37 -1.06 2.68
CA ASN A 477 -21.47 -0.39 1.95
C ASN A 477 -22.81 -0.62 2.65
N HIS A 478 -23.05 -1.82 3.18
CA HIS A 478 -24.26 -2.12 3.95
C HIS A 478 -24.39 -1.19 5.15
N LEU A 479 -23.34 -1.03 5.97
CA LEU A 479 -23.33 -0.10 7.11
C LEU A 479 -23.71 1.34 6.75
N ARG A 480 -23.34 1.79 5.56
CA ARG A 480 -23.62 3.14 5.08
C ARG A 480 -25.04 3.31 4.53
N THR A 481 -25.66 2.23 4.06
CA THR A 481 -26.91 2.29 3.26
C THR A 481 -28.12 1.70 3.95
N ALA A 482 -27.91 0.79 4.91
CA ALA A 482 -28.98 0.21 5.70
C ALA A 482 -29.66 1.25 6.58
N GLU A 483 -30.90 0.96 6.96
CA GLU A 483 -31.60 1.73 7.98
C GLU A 483 -30.91 1.49 9.33
N ARG A 484 -30.58 2.58 10.05
CA ARG A 484 -29.86 2.49 11.34
C ARG A 484 -30.55 1.58 12.36
N SER A 485 -31.89 1.58 12.37
CA SER A 485 -32.69 0.74 13.26
C SER A 485 -32.50 -0.76 13.00
N SER A 486 -32.17 -1.14 11.77
CA SER A 486 -31.96 -2.54 11.34
C SER A 486 -30.55 -3.06 11.59
N LEU A 487 -29.58 -2.17 11.80
CA LEU A 487 -28.18 -2.52 11.95
C LEU A 487 -27.89 -3.20 13.29
N LYS A 488 -27.18 -4.33 13.23
CA LYS A 488 -26.72 -5.07 14.40
C LYS A 488 -25.25 -4.81 14.70
N LEU A 489 -24.97 -4.32 15.91
CA LEU A 489 -23.61 -3.98 16.32
C LEU A 489 -23.15 -4.86 17.48
N ALA A 490 -21.94 -5.39 17.39
CA ALA A 490 -21.30 -6.10 18.50
C ALA A 490 -20.26 -5.19 19.17
N LEU A 491 -20.48 -4.82 20.43
CA LEU A 491 -19.51 -4.10 21.25
C LEU A 491 -18.72 -5.12 22.06
N VAL A 492 -17.45 -5.32 21.73
CA VAL A 492 -16.60 -6.32 22.38
C VAL A 492 -15.76 -5.65 23.47
N VAL A 493 -15.82 -6.23 24.67
CA VAL A 493 -15.04 -5.81 25.84
C VAL A 493 -14.01 -6.88 26.21
N PHE A 494 -12.94 -6.46 26.88
CA PHE A 494 -11.82 -7.31 27.25
C PHE A 494 -11.54 -7.23 28.75
N CYS A 495 -10.63 -8.10 29.21
CA CYS A 495 -10.05 -8.02 30.55
C CYS A 495 -8.61 -7.53 30.43
N PHE A 496 -8.25 -6.44 31.12
CA PHE A 496 -6.89 -5.93 31.16
C PHE A 496 -6.37 -5.75 32.60
N PRO A 497 -5.16 -6.26 32.95
CA PRO A 497 -4.25 -7.06 32.12
C PRO A 497 -4.85 -8.42 31.72
N PRO A 498 -4.45 -9.01 30.58
CA PRO A 498 -4.97 -10.30 30.15
C PRO A 498 -4.77 -11.39 31.21
N ASN A 499 -5.78 -12.24 31.40
CA ASN A 499 -5.83 -13.31 32.41
C ASN A 499 -5.79 -12.87 33.89
N LYS A 500 -5.62 -11.58 34.20
CA LYS A 500 -5.45 -11.08 35.58
C LYS A 500 -6.37 -9.90 35.95
N GLY A 501 -6.83 -9.16 34.96
CA GLY A 501 -7.70 -8.01 35.12
C GLY A 501 -9.18 -8.38 35.23
N ASN A 502 -9.99 -7.38 35.56
CA ASN A 502 -11.44 -7.51 35.60
C ASN A 502 -12.04 -7.28 34.20
N ILE A 503 -13.22 -7.85 33.94
CA ILE A 503 -13.96 -7.55 32.71
C ILE A 503 -14.32 -6.07 32.68
N GLY A 504 -14.13 -5.42 31.53
CA GLY A 504 -14.43 -4.01 31.39
C GLY A 504 -13.35 -3.12 32.00
N THR A 505 -12.11 -3.58 32.04
CA THR A 505 -10.93 -2.72 32.24
C THR A 505 -10.19 -2.56 30.92
N ALA A 506 -9.77 -1.34 30.63
CA ALA A 506 -8.91 -0.99 29.52
C ALA A 506 -7.94 0.10 29.97
N ALA A 507 -6.82 0.27 29.26
CA ALA A 507 -5.85 1.29 29.66
C ALA A 507 -6.52 2.67 29.61
N GLU A 508 -6.55 3.34 30.77
CA GLU A 508 -6.95 4.74 30.87
C GLU A 508 -8.38 5.05 30.40
N LEU A 509 -9.27 4.04 30.39
CA LEU A 509 -10.66 4.16 29.97
C LEU A 509 -11.60 3.53 31.00
N ASP A 510 -12.61 4.28 31.41
CA ASP A 510 -13.72 3.74 32.22
C ASP A 510 -14.74 3.08 31.28
N VAL A 511 -14.64 1.76 31.12
CA VAL A 511 -15.31 1.03 30.03
C VAL A 511 -16.83 1.04 30.19
N PHE A 512 -17.38 0.79 31.39
CA PHE A 512 -18.83 0.70 31.57
C PHE A 512 -19.56 2.03 31.36
N PRO A 513 -19.12 3.17 31.94
CA PRO A 513 -19.67 4.48 31.60
C PRO A 513 -19.49 4.83 30.13
N SER A 514 -18.33 4.50 29.53
CA SER A 514 -18.11 4.74 28.09
C SER A 514 -19.07 3.94 27.22
N LEU A 515 -19.30 2.65 27.53
CA LEU A 515 -20.26 1.81 26.83
C LEU A 515 -21.69 2.31 27.00
N PHE A 516 -22.08 2.70 28.21
CA PHE A 516 -23.39 3.30 28.47
C PHE A 516 -23.61 4.55 27.61
N GLU A 517 -22.61 5.42 27.52
CA GLU A 517 -22.65 6.61 26.68
C GLU A 517 -22.70 6.29 25.18
N ILE A 518 -21.98 5.27 24.73
CA ILE A 518 -22.07 4.76 23.36
C ILE A 518 -23.49 4.25 23.06
N LEU A 519 -24.06 3.41 23.94
CA LEU A 519 -25.42 2.89 23.79
C LEU A 519 -26.46 4.02 23.75
N ARG A 520 -26.35 5.00 24.66
CA ARG A 520 -27.22 6.18 24.72
C ARG A 520 -27.13 6.99 23.44
N ARG A 521 -25.92 7.19 22.91
CA ARG A 521 -25.71 7.93 21.67
C ARG A 521 -26.27 7.19 20.47
N LEU A 522 -26.04 5.88 20.36
CA LEU A 522 -26.59 5.03 19.30
C LEU A 522 -28.13 5.08 19.31
N GLN A 523 -28.76 4.96 20.49
CA GLN A 523 -30.21 5.10 20.61
C GLN A 523 -30.70 6.46 20.09
N GLY A 524 -30.04 7.56 20.51
CA GLY A 524 -30.37 8.92 20.07
C GLY A 524 -30.14 9.18 18.57
N GLU A 525 -29.29 8.39 17.91
CA GLU A 525 -29.03 8.46 16.47
C GLU A 525 -29.94 7.55 15.62
N GLY A 526 -30.85 6.82 16.26
CA GLY A 526 -31.88 6.00 15.60
C GLY A 526 -31.52 4.52 15.45
N TYR A 527 -30.49 4.02 16.14
CA TYR A 527 -30.25 2.58 16.25
C TYR A 527 -31.24 1.95 17.24
N ALA A 528 -31.62 0.69 16.99
CA ALA A 528 -32.51 -0.04 17.90
C ALA A 528 -31.74 -0.53 19.13
N VAL A 529 -31.76 0.29 20.20
CA VAL A 529 -31.06 0.02 21.46
C VAL A 529 -32.03 0.06 22.62
N GLU A 530 -32.05 -1.02 23.41
CA GLU A 530 -32.72 -1.08 24.70
C GLU A 530 -31.74 -0.59 25.78
N LEU A 531 -31.81 0.70 26.10
CA LEU A 531 -30.84 1.31 27.03
C LEU A 531 -31.08 0.82 28.47
N PRO A 532 -30.06 0.32 29.18
CA PRO A 532 -30.17 0.01 30.61
C PRO A 532 -30.38 1.28 31.44
N GLU A 533 -30.78 1.15 32.71
CA GLU A 533 -31.07 2.30 33.57
C GLU A 533 -29.83 3.17 33.88
N SER A 534 -28.66 2.53 33.96
CA SER A 534 -27.39 3.19 34.27
C SER A 534 -26.19 2.34 33.82
N ALA A 535 -24.98 2.92 33.89
CA ALA A 535 -23.73 2.18 33.68
C ALA A 535 -23.52 1.07 34.73
N ASP A 536 -24.00 1.26 35.96
CA ASP A 536 -23.96 0.23 37.00
C ASP A 536 -24.92 -0.92 36.68
N ALA A 537 -26.13 -0.63 36.21
CA ALA A 537 -27.07 -1.66 35.77
C ALA A 537 -26.51 -2.46 34.57
N LEU A 538 -25.88 -1.78 33.60
CA LEU A 538 -25.15 -2.43 32.52
C LEU A 538 -24.08 -3.40 33.04
N ARG A 539 -23.29 -2.98 34.05
CA ARG A 539 -22.25 -3.82 34.67
C ARG A 539 -22.86 -5.03 35.38
N GLU A 540 -23.92 -4.84 36.16
CA GLU A 540 -24.61 -5.91 36.88
C GLU A 540 -25.22 -6.94 35.94
N MET A 541 -25.83 -6.49 34.83
CA MET A 541 -26.35 -7.39 33.80
C MET A 541 -25.24 -8.20 33.13
N LEU A 542 -24.07 -7.59 32.87
CA LEU A 542 -22.97 -8.25 32.18
C LEU A 542 -22.17 -9.20 33.07
N ILE A 543 -21.77 -8.78 34.27
CA ILE A 543 -20.87 -9.54 35.16
C ILE A 543 -21.67 -10.44 36.13
N GLY A 544 -22.84 -9.99 36.57
CA GLY A 544 -23.73 -10.77 37.41
C GLY A 544 -24.54 -11.76 36.58
N GLY A 545 -25.76 -11.35 36.19
CA GLY A 545 -26.66 -12.16 35.37
C GLY A 545 -26.75 -13.62 35.85
N ASN A 546 -26.52 -14.55 34.92
CA ASN A 546 -26.48 -16.00 35.21
C ASN A 546 -25.05 -16.57 35.40
N ALA A 547 -24.03 -15.72 35.59
CA ALA A 547 -22.62 -16.13 35.59
C ALA A 547 -22.32 -17.25 36.61
N GLU A 548 -22.83 -17.12 37.84
CA GLU A 548 -22.67 -18.11 38.90
C GLU A 548 -23.25 -19.48 38.53
N SER A 549 -24.37 -19.50 37.79
CA SER A 549 -25.04 -20.74 37.38
C SER A 549 -24.21 -21.57 36.40
N PHE A 550 -23.31 -20.92 35.66
CA PHE A 550 -22.42 -21.54 34.69
C PHE A 550 -20.96 -21.60 35.15
N GLY A 551 -20.65 -21.11 36.35
CA GLY A 551 -19.27 -20.99 36.84
C GLY A 551 -18.41 -20.08 35.97
N THR A 552 -19.01 -19.05 35.36
CA THR A 552 -18.33 -18.08 34.50
C THR A 552 -18.14 -16.74 35.22
N VAL A 553 -17.35 -15.86 34.60
CA VAL A 553 -17.09 -14.49 35.09
C VAL A 553 -18.06 -13.45 34.55
N ALA A 554 -18.93 -13.83 33.60
CA ALA A 554 -19.95 -12.99 33.00
C ALA A 554 -21.18 -13.79 32.58
N ASN A 555 -22.26 -13.06 32.35
CA ASN A 555 -23.53 -13.57 31.86
C ASN A 555 -23.35 -14.32 30.54
N VAL A 556 -23.90 -15.52 30.48
CA VAL A 556 -23.97 -16.36 29.28
C VAL A 556 -25.22 -15.97 28.48
N ALA A 557 -25.00 -15.36 27.32
CA ALA A 557 -26.07 -15.00 26.38
C ALA A 557 -26.45 -16.16 25.46
N TYR A 558 -25.49 -17.02 25.12
CA TYR A 558 -25.71 -18.10 24.17
C TYR A 558 -24.87 -19.33 24.50
N ARG A 559 -25.47 -20.51 24.30
CA ARG A 559 -24.83 -21.82 24.45
C ARG A 559 -24.76 -22.46 23.07
N MET A 560 -23.58 -22.45 22.47
CA MET A 560 -23.34 -23.05 21.17
C MET A 560 -23.00 -24.52 21.35
N SER A 561 -23.83 -25.40 20.80
CA SER A 561 -23.53 -26.84 20.81
C SER A 561 -22.26 -27.12 20.00
N VAL A 562 -21.53 -28.19 20.34
CA VAL A 562 -20.37 -28.63 19.56
C VAL A 562 -20.73 -28.90 18.11
N GLU A 563 -21.90 -29.49 17.83
CA GLU A 563 -22.35 -29.77 16.46
C GLU A 563 -22.52 -28.47 15.65
N GLU A 564 -23.16 -27.46 16.23
CA GLU A 564 -23.31 -26.15 15.59
C GLU A 564 -21.96 -25.46 15.39
N TYR A 565 -21.09 -25.49 16.39
CA TYR A 565 -19.74 -24.94 16.30
C TYR A 565 -18.94 -25.59 15.16
N LEU A 566 -18.88 -26.92 15.11
CA LEU A 566 -18.14 -27.65 14.07
C LEU A 566 -18.73 -27.41 12.67
N LYS A 567 -20.04 -27.13 12.57
CA LYS A 567 -20.71 -26.80 11.30
C LYS A 567 -20.40 -25.38 10.84
N LEU A 568 -20.33 -24.41 11.75
CA LEU A 568 -20.20 -22.98 11.42
C LEU A 568 -18.74 -22.49 11.42
N CYS A 569 -17.86 -23.13 12.19
CA CYS A 569 -16.45 -22.78 12.32
C CYS A 569 -15.57 -23.68 11.42
N PRO A 570 -15.15 -23.20 10.23
CA PRO A 570 -14.46 -24.04 9.24
C PRO A 570 -13.07 -24.50 9.69
N TYR A 571 -12.48 -23.80 10.66
CA TYR A 571 -11.12 -24.03 11.19
C TYR A 571 -11.12 -24.79 12.52
N ALA A 572 -12.26 -25.34 12.97
CA ALA A 572 -12.35 -26.06 14.24
C ALA A 572 -11.34 -27.21 14.35
N ARG A 573 -11.10 -27.98 13.27
CA ARG A 573 -10.13 -29.08 13.28
C ARG A 573 -8.68 -28.64 13.55
N GLU A 574 -8.29 -27.46 13.06
CA GLU A 574 -6.98 -26.90 13.34
C GLU A 574 -6.86 -26.48 14.81
N ILE A 575 -7.96 -26.00 15.40
CA ILE A 575 -8.04 -25.70 16.83
C ILE A 575 -7.95 -26.99 17.66
N GLU A 576 -8.62 -28.07 17.23
CA GLU A 576 -8.60 -29.35 17.93
C GLU A 576 -7.20 -29.96 18.04
N ALA A 577 -6.33 -29.70 17.05
CA ALA A 577 -4.95 -30.16 17.07
C ALA A 577 -4.12 -29.55 18.21
N GLU A 578 -4.48 -28.34 18.67
CA GLU A 578 -3.80 -27.62 19.76
C GLU A 578 -4.55 -27.77 21.10
N TRP A 579 -5.88 -27.67 21.08
CA TRP A 579 -6.71 -27.54 22.28
C TRP A 579 -7.55 -28.79 22.61
N GLY A 580 -7.39 -29.88 21.85
CA GLY A 580 -8.20 -31.09 21.98
C GLY A 580 -9.61 -30.93 21.42
N ALA A 581 -10.48 -31.92 21.60
CA ALA A 581 -11.83 -31.87 21.03
C ALA A 581 -12.69 -30.73 21.64
N ALA A 582 -13.53 -30.11 20.80
CA ALA A 582 -14.54 -29.16 21.28
C ALA A 582 -15.51 -29.84 22.29
N PRO A 583 -16.00 -29.12 23.32
CA PRO A 583 -15.92 -27.67 23.51
C PRO A 583 -14.60 -27.19 24.15
N GLY A 584 -13.73 -28.10 24.58
CA GLY A 584 -12.54 -27.77 25.37
C GLY A 584 -12.88 -27.42 26.83
N GLN A 585 -11.94 -26.79 27.53
CA GLN A 585 -12.09 -26.44 28.95
C GLN A 585 -12.43 -24.97 29.20
N ILE A 586 -12.03 -24.07 28.29
CA ILE A 586 -12.21 -22.63 28.44
C ILE A 586 -13.56 -22.22 27.84
N ASN A 587 -14.33 -21.42 28.58
CA ASN A 587 -15.68 -20.98 28.20
C ASN A 587 -16.58 -22.14 27.76
N SER A 588 -16.63 -23.19 28.56
CA SER A 588 -17.39 -24.40 28.26
C SER A 588 -18.20 -24.84 29.47
N PHE A 589 -19.41 -25.37 29.25
CA PHE A 589 -20.22 -25.96 30.31
C PHE A 589 -20.99 -27.17 29.77
N GLY A 590 -20.74 -28.34 30.36
CA GLY A 590 -21.26 -29.60 29.84
C GLY A 590 -20.71 -29.89 28.44
N ARG A 591 -21.58 -29.86 27.43
CA ARG A 591 -21.23 -30.13 26.01
C ARG A 591 -21.29 -28.88 25.12
N ASP A 592 -21.41 -27.70 25.73
CA ASP A 592 -21.61 -26.46 24.99
C ASP A 592 -20.46 -25.48 25.21
N LEU A 593 -20.20 -24.69 24.16
CA LEU A 593 -19.37 -23.49 24.19
C LEU A 593 -20.22 -22.31 24.65
N LEU A 594 -19.68 -21.53 25.59
CA LEU A 594 -20.37 -20.40 26.21
C LEU A 594 -19.97 -19.09 25.56
N ILE A 595 -20.97 -18.38 25.05
CA ILE A 595 -20.82 -17.00 24.57
C ILE A 595 -21.28 -16.06 25.67
N GLN A 596 -20.32 -15.35 26.25
CA GLN A 596 -20.58 -14.40 27.33
C GLN A 596 -20.89 -13.01 26.76
N GLY A 597 -21.94 -12.38 27.28
CA GLY A 597 -22.41 -11.07 26.84
C GLY A 597 -23.86 -10.80 27.23
N VAL A 598 -24.38 -9.66 26.79
CA VAL A 598 -25.77 -9.22 27.00
C VAL A 598 -26.27 -8.48 25.76
N GLY A 599 -27.53 -8.74 25.38
CA GLY A 599 -28.21 -8.03 24.29
C GLY A 599 -28.99 -6.81 24.77
N PHE A 600 -28.99 -5.75 23.96
CA PHE A 600 -29.71 -4.49 24.16
C PHE A 600 -30.39 -4.10 22.84
N GLY A 601 -31.48 -4.79 22.47
CA GLY A 601 -32.05 -4.70 21.13
C GLY A 601 -31.12 -5.26 20.05
N ASN A 602 -30.74 -4.43 19.08
CA ASN A 602 -29.81 -4.80 18.00
C ASN A 602 -28.33 -4.59 18.37
N VAL A 603 -28.02 -4.22 19.61
CA VAL A 603 -26.63 -4.13 20.09
C VAL A 603 -26.33 -5.28 21.03
N PHE A 604 -25.22 -5.97 20.81
CA PHE A 604 -24.74 -7.04 21.68
C PHE A 604 -23.42 -6.65 22.33
N VAL A 605 -23.40 -6.54 23.66
CA VAL A 605 -22.17 -6.32 24.43
C VAL A 605 -21.56 -7.68 24.76
N ALA A 606 -20.47 -8.03 24.09
CA ALA A 606 -19.81 -9.31 24.19
C ALA A 606 -18.55 -9.24 25.05
N VAL A 607 -18.31 -10.28 25.86
CA VAL A 607 -17.03 -10.43 26.58
C VAL A 607 -16.11 -11.30 25.75
N GLN A 608 -14.97 -10.76 25.34
CA GLN A 608 -13.96 -11.57 24.66
C GLN A 608 -13.37 -12.58 25.63
N PRO A 609 -13.25 -13.86 25.21
CA PRO A 609 -12.53 -14.84 25.99
C PRO A 609 -11.06 -14.47 26.15
N THR A 610 -10.43 -15.07 27.14
CA THR A 610 -8.99 -14.94 27.36
C THR A 610 -8.18 -15.51 26.21
N PHE A 611 -6.87 -15.25 26.19
CA PHE A 611 -5.98 -15.84 25.19
C PHE A 611 -5.91 -17.37 25.26
N GLY A 612 -6.15 -17.96 26.44
CA GLY A 612 -5.86 -19.36 26.74
C GLY A 612 -4.37 -19.64 26.99
N TYR A 613 -3.47 -18.80 26.49
CA TYR A 613 -2.02 -18.88 26.75
C TYR A 613 -1.63 -18.05 27.99
N GLU A 614 -0.73 -18.57 28.81
CA GLU A 614 -0.14 -17.85 29.95
C GLU A 614 1.08 -17.01 29.53
N GLY A 615 1.24 -15.82 30.13
CA GLY A 615 2.39 -14.95 29.93
C GLY A 615 2.10 -13.69 29.10
N ASP A 616 3.16 -13.11 28.52
CA ASP A 616 3.09 -11.88 27.71
C ASP A 616 2.46 -12.14 26.33
N PRO A 617 1.31 -11.53 25.99
CA PRO A 617 0.66 -11.69 24.68
C PRO A 617 1.54 -11.32 23.49
N MET A 618 2.51 -10.42 23.65
CA MET A 618 3.43 -10.06 22.57
C MET A 618 4.28 -11.25 22.10
N ARG A 619 4.46 -12.28 22.94
CA ARG A 619 5.11 -13.52 22.52
C ARG A 619 4.32 -14.26 21.45
N LEU A 620 2.99 -14.15 21.42
CA LEU A 620 2.15 -14.78 20.40
C LEU A 620 2.39 -14.18 19.00
N LEU A 621 2.79 -12.90 18.92
CA LEU A 621 3.19 -12.28 17.64
C LEU A 621 4.47 -12.89 17.05
N MET A 622 5.30 -13.52 17.89
CA MET A 622 6.54 -14.18 17.49
C MET A 622 6.42 -15.71 17.48
N ALA A 623 5.27 -16.24 17.90
CA ALA A 623 5.04 -17.67 17.95
C ALA A 623 4.96 -18.25 16.54
N ARG A 624 5.65 -19.38 16.31
CA ARG A 624 5.68 -20.09 15.02
C ARG A 624 4.46 -20.99 14.78
N GLY A 625 3.53 -21.01 15.75
CA GLY A 625 2.34 -21.85 15.76
C GLY A 625 1.38 -21.39 16.84
N GLY A 626 0.37 -22.20 17.12
CA GLY A 626 -0.69 -21.89 18.06
C GLY A 626 -2.00 -21.56 17.35
N ALA A 627 -3.08 -21.71 18.11
CA ALA A 627 -4.44 -21.47 17.66
C ALA A 627 -5.22 -20.77 18.78
N PRO A 628 -6.26 -19.99 18.48
CA PRO A 628 -7.23 -19.59 19.49
C PRO A 628 -7.89 -20.84 20.07
N HIS A 629 -8.21 -20.84 21.37
CA HIS A 629 -9.03 -21.92 21.94
C HIS A 629 -10.47 -21.86 21.40
N HIS A 630 -11.22 -22.97 21.54
CA HIS A 630 -12.57 -23.09 20.97
C HIS A 630 -13.52 -21.95 21.36
N GLY A 631 -13.59 -21.61 22.66
CA GLY A 631 -14.42 -20.49 23.14
C GLY A 631 -14.13 -19.15 22.44
N PHE A 632 -12.86 -18.85 22.14
CA PHE A 632 -12.48 -17.63 21.40
C PHE A 632 -13.01 -17.65 19.97
N ALA A 633 -12.80 -18.75 19.25
CA ALA A 633 -13.34 -18.93 17.90
C ALA A 633 -14.88 -18.97 17.88
N ALA A 634 -15.50 -19.54 18.91
CA ALA A 634 -16.95 -19.63 19.05
C ALA A 634 -17.59 -18.25 19.20
N LEU A 635 -16.96 -17.32 19.94
CA LEU A 635 -17.43 -15.93 20.02
C LEU A 635 -17.52 -15.31 18.61
N TYR A 636 -16.43 -15.31 17.86
CA TYR A 636 -16.44 -14.68 16.54
C TYR A 636 -17.34 -15.40 15.53
N THR A 637 -17.46 -16.73 15.63
CA THR A 637 -18.43 -17.52 14.86
C THR A 637 -19.87 -17.10 15.19
N TYR A 638 -20.19 -16.93 16.48
CA TYR A 638 -21.48 -16.46 16.92
C TYR A 638 -21.77 -15.05 16.41
N LEU A 639 -20.84 -14.11 16.57
CA LEU A 639 -20.99 -12.72 16.12
C LEU A 639 -21.29 -12.67 14.61
N GLU A 640 -20.55 -13.42 13.80
CA GLU A 640 -20.71 -13.36 12.34
C GLU A 640 -21.93 -14.14 11.83
N LYS A 641 -22.17 -15.37 12.34
CA LYS A 641 -23.09 -16.32 11.71
C LYS A 641 -24.43 -16.49 12.43
N ILE A 642 -24.49 -16.20 13.74
CA ILE A 642 -25.69 -16.42 14.56
C ILE A 642 -26.34 -15.10 14.94
N PHE A 643 -25.59 -14.22 15.63
CA PHE A 643 -26.05 -12.87 15.90
C PHE A 643 -26.25 -12.08 14.60
N GLY A 644 -25.33 -12.29 13.64
CA GLY A 644 -25.34 -11.63 12.34
C GLY A 644 -24.97 -10.17 12.46
N ALA A 645 -23.86 -9.88 13.14
CA ALA A 645 -23.35 -8.52 13.28
C ALA A 645 -23.05 -7.89 11.90
N ASP A 646 -23.45 -6.64 11.75
CA ASP A 646 -23.06 -5.80 10.62
C ASP A 646 -21.70 -5.13 10.84
N ALA A 647 -21.35 -4.86 12.11
CA ALA A 647 -20.04 -4.40 12.52
C ALA A 647 -19.66 -4.89 13.91
N VAL A 648 -18.36 -4.94 14.15
CA VAL A 648 -17.75 -5.16 15.46
C VAL A 648 -17.05 -3.88 15.90
N VAL A 649 -17.28 -3.48 17.15
CA VAL A 649 -16.59 -2.39 17.82
C VAL A 649 -15.86 -2.95 19.02
N HIS A 650 -14.53 -3.01 18.96
CA HIS A 650 -13.73 -3.32 20.13
C HIS A 650 -13.57 -2.06 20.99
N THR A 651 -13.74 -2.20 22.30
CA THR A 651 -13.82 -1.06 23.23
C THR A 651 -12.66 -1.07 24.22
N GLY A 652 -11.66 -0.21 24.00
CA GLY A 652 -10.48 -0.09 24.87
C GLY A 652 -9.25 -0.87 24.39
N THR A 653 -8.06 -0.52 24.85
CA THR A 653 -6.80 -1.09 24.33
C THR A 653 -6.53 -2.54 24.77
N HIS A 654 -5.63 -3.22 24.05
CA HIS A 654 -5.12 -4.57 24.33
C HIS A 654 -6.13 -5.71 24.12
N GLY A 655 -6.94 -5.64 23.07
CA GLY A 655 -7.79 -6.77 22.66
C GLY A 655 -6.94 -7.95 22.20
N ALA A 656 -7.43 -9.17 22.37
CA ALA A 656 -6.63 -10.36 22.07
C ALA A 656 -6.56 -10.71 20.58
N LEU A 657 -7.51 -10.20 19.78
CA LEU A 657 -7.72 -10.61 18.40
C LEU A 657 -6.50 -10.30 17.52
N GLU A 658 -5.94 -9.11 17.64
CA GLU A 658 -4.81 -8.66 16.83
C GLU A 658 -3.51 -9.40 17.15
N PHE A 659 -3.39 -9.99 18.33
CA PHE A 659 -2.22 -10.75 18.76
C PHE A 659 -2.32 -12.26 18.47
N MET A 660 -3.48 -12.74 17.99
CA MET A 660 -3.66 -14.15 17.64
C MET A 660 -2.65 -14.61 16.57
N PRO A 661 -2.20 -15.88 16.56
CA PRO A 661 -1.06 -16.30 15.75
C PRO A 661 -1.25 -16.08 14.23
N GLY A 662 -0.15 -15.79 13.53
CA GLY A 662 -0.14 -15.50 12.09
C GLY A 662 0.85 -14.39 11.72
N LYS A 663 0.86 -14.00 10.45
CA LYS A 663 1.81 -13.03 9.87
C LYS A 663 1.74 -11.66 10.54
N GLN A 664 2.88 -10.99 10.76
CA GLN A 664 2.92 -9.67 11.41
C GLN A 664 2.17 -8.59 10.61
N VAL A 665 2.24 -8.61 9.28
CA VAL A 665 1.55 -7.68 8.38
C VAL A 665 1.31 -8.33 7.03
N GLY A 666 0.25 -7.90 6.32
CA GLY A 666 -0.14 -8.48 5.04
C GLY A 666 -0.61 -9.93 5.21
N LEU A 667 -1.68 -10.10 5.98
CA LEU A 667 -2.18 -11.42 6.37
C LEU A 667 -2.65 -12.26 5.17
N SER A 668 -2.51 -13.58 5.31
CA SER A 668 -3.12 -14.59 4.45
C SER A 668 -4.41 -15.12 5.09
N GLY A 669 -5.18 -15.92 4.33
CA GLY A 669 -6.36 -16.64 4.84
C GLY A 669 -6.03 -17.74 5.87
N GLU A 670 -4.76 -17.93 6.20
CA GLU A 670 -4.27 -18.85 7.24
C GLU A 670 -4.03 -18.14 8.58
N CYS A 671 -4.00 -16.80 8.59
CA CYS A 671 -3.76 -16.03 9.80
C CYS A 671 -5.02 -15.99 10.67
N TRP A 672 -4.90 -16.30 11.96
CA TRP A 672 -6.05 -16.31 12.87
C TRP A 672 -6.79 -14.99 12.97
N PRO A 673 -6.13 -13.82 13.06
CA PRO A 673 -6.83 -12.54 13.06
C PRO A 673 -7.73 -12.34 11.82
N ASP A 674 -7.27 -12.72 10.63
CA ASP A 674 -8.03 -12.66 9.37
C ASP A 674 -9.23 -13.63 9.38
N ARG A 675 -9.01 -14.87 9.85
CA ARG A 675 -10.05 -15.90 9.96
C ARG A 675 -11.15 -15.57 10.96
N LEU A 676 -10.77 -15.00 12.10
CA LEU A 676 -11.66 -14.72 13.23
C LEU A 676 -12.51 -13.48 12.97
N ILE A 677 -11.91 -12.36 12.54
CA ILE A 677 -12.71 -11.18 12.17
C ILE A 677 -13.48 -11.41 10.87
N GLY A 678 -12.94 -12.24 9.98
CA GLY A 678 -13.54 -12.63 8.72
C GLY A 678 -13.91 -11.42 7.87
N GLU A 679 -15.19 -11.33 7.54
CA GLU A 679 -15.72 -10.31 6.64
C GLU A 679 -16.27 -9.08 7.38
N LEU A 680 -16.26 -9.10 8.72
CA LEU A 680 -16.85 -8.04 9.54
C LEU A 680 -16.05 -6.73 9.43
N PRO A 681 -16.73 -5.59 9.16
CA PRO A 681 -16.23 -4.26 9.49
C PRO A 681 -15.83 -4.20 10.95
N HIS A 682 -14.62 -3.70 11.21
CA HIS A 682 -14.04 -3.67 12.54
C HIS A 682 -13.64 -2.23 12.87
N VAL A 683 -14.32 -1.64 13.84
CA VAL A 683 -13.98 -0.35 14.43
C VAL A 683 -13.35 -0.60 15.79
N TYR A 684 -12.34 0.18 16.16
CA TYR A 684 -11.66 -0.01 17.42
C TYR A 684 -11.39 1.31 18.12
N LEU A 685 -11.98 1.49 19.32
CA LEU A 685 -11.65 2.60 20.21
C LEU A 685 -10.30 2.33 20.89
N TYR A 686 -9.30 3.16 20.60
CA TYR A 686 -7.91 2.96 21.04
C TYR A 686 -7.36 4.21 21.74
N SER A 687 -6.47 4.04 22.73
CA SER A 687 -5.86 5.19 23.41
C SER A 687 -4.91 5.96 22.49
N VAL A 688 -4.96 7.29 22.53
CA VAL A 688 -4.07 8.17 21.75
C VAL A 688 -2.59 8.00 22.12
N ASN A 689 -2.27 7.57 23.34
CA ASN A 689 -0.89 7.40 23.81
C ASN A 689 -0.26 6.04 23.44
N ASN A 690 -1.01 5.12 22.82
CA ASN A 690 -0.51 3.79 22.43
C ASN A 690 -0.61 3.54 20.90
N PRO A 691 0.09 4.35 20.08
CA PRO A 691 0.04 4.21 18.62
C PRO A 691 0.72 2.95 18.09
N SER A 692 1.69 2.40 18.83
CA SER A 692 2.44 1.20 18.43
C SER A 692 1.54 -0.03 18.36
N GLU A 693 0.75 -0.30 19.40
CA GLU A 693 -0.16 -1.44 19.38
C GLU A 693 -1.42 -1.16 18.55
N GLY A 694 -1.91 0.09 18.53
CA GLY A 694 -2.98 0.48 17.61
C GLY A 694 -2.61 0.14 16.15
N SER A 695 -1.36 0.36 15.76
CA SER A 695 -0.87 -0.04 14.43
C SER A 695 -0.93 -1.57 14.21
N ILE A 696 -0.72 -2.38 15.24
CA ILE A 696 -0.88 -3.84 15.17
C ILE A 696 -2.34 -4.20 14.90
N ALA A 697 -3.29 -3.57 15.62
CA ALA A 697 -4.72 -3.77 15.38
C ALA A 697 -5.12 -3.39 13.94
N ARG A 698 -4.67 -2.24 13.42
CA ARG A 698 -4.93 -1.84 12.01
C ARG A 698 -4.44 -2.90 11.00
N ARG A 699 -3.22 -3.41 11.22
CA ARG A 699 -2.52 -4.28 10.27
C ARG A 699 -2.93 -5.75 10.37
N ARG A 700 -3.39 -6.21 11.54
CA ARG A 700 -3.73 -7.61 11.81
C ARG A 700 -5.22 -7.88 11.96
N SER A 701 -6.03 -6.94 12.44
CA SER A 701 -7.48 -7.16 12.56
C SER A 701 -8.30 -6.25 11.65
N TYR A 702 -7.63 -5.53 10.73
CA TYR A 702 -8.26 -4.60 9.79
C TYR A 702 -9.06 -3.49 10.47
N ALA A 703 -8.67 -3.14 11.70
CA ALA A 703 -9.38 -2.17 12.53
C ALA A 703 -9.31 -0.75 11.94
N GLU A 704 -10.44 -0.05 11.91
CA GLU A 704 -10.51 1.40 11.78
C GLU A 704 -10.45 2.01 13.19
N LEU A 705 -9.30 2.64 13.51
CA LEU A 705 -9.09 3.18 14.85
C LEU A 705 -9.76 4.53 15.03
N ILE A 706 -10.44 4.68 16.16
CA ILE A 706 -10.92 5.96 16.67
C ILE A 706 -10.22 6.20 18.01
N SER A 707 -9.44 7.27 18.08
CA SER A 707 -8.65 7.58 19.28
C SER A 707 -9.52 8.17 20.39
N TYR A 708 -9.30 7.75 21.63
CA TYR A 708 -9.78 8.47 22.83
C TYR A 708 -8.61 9.12 23.59
N LEU A 709 -8.92 10.18 24.34
CA LEU A 709 -7.95 10.93 25.13
C LEU A 709 -7.67 10.21 26.46
N THR A 710 -6.42 10.27 26.91
CA THR A 710 -6.03 9.83 28.24
C THR A 710 -6.68 10.70 29.33
N PRO A 711 -6.83 10.23 30.57
CA PRO A 711 -7.27 11.05 31.69
C PRO A 711 -6.43 12.32 31.81
N PRO A 712 -7.04 13.44 32.26
CA PRO A 712 -6.28 14.66 32.53
C PRO A 712 -5.24 14.37 33.61
N VAL A 713 -3.99 14.71 33.32
CA VAL A 713 -2.88 14.53 34.27
C VAL A 713 -2.98 15.61 35.34
N ALA A 714 -2.79 15.23 36.60
CA ALA A 714 -2.68 16.13 37.73
C ALA A 714 -1.34 15.91 38.44
N ASP A 715 -0.83 16.94 39.11
CA ASP A 715 0.32 16.78 40.01
C ASP A 715 -0.05 15.80 41.12
N ALA A 716 0.77 14.75 41.29
CA ALA A 716 0.57 13.75 42.36
C ALA A 716 0.56 14.38 43.76
N GLY A 717 1.10 15.59 43.90
CA GLY A 717 1.21 16.30 45.17
C GLY A 717 2.14 15.57 46.14
N LEU A 718 2.11 16.03 47.39
CA LEU A 718 2.70 15.30 48.51
C LEU A 718 1.56 14.91 49.44
N TYR A 719 1.58 13.66 49.93
CA TYR A 719 0.58 13.14 50.84
C TYR A 719 1.25 12.63 52.12
N ARG A 720 0.50 12.68 53.22
CA ARG A 720 0.91 12.16 54.53
C ARG A 720 2.32 12.65 54.93
N GLU A 721 3.24 11.74 55.21
CA GLU A 721 4.58 12.02 55.72
C GLU A 721 5.43 12.82 54.74
N LEU A 722 5.19 12.70 53.42
CA LEU A 722 5.86 13.50 52.39
C LEU A 722 5.50 14.99 52.52
N SER A 723 4.25 15.30 52.88
CA SER A 723 3.83 16.69 53.12
C SER A 723 4.52 17.25 54.36
N SER A 724 4.58 16.47 55.44
CA SER A 724 5.31 16.86 56.66
C SER A 724 6.80 17.06 56.40
N LEU A 725 7.42 16.21 55.58
CA LEU A 725 8.83 16.37 55.20
C LEU A 725 9.06 17.69 54.45
N LYS A 726 8.16 18.06 53.53
CA LYS A 726 8.21 19.37 52.85
C LYS A 726 8.10 20.53 53.85
N GLU A 727 7.20 20.46 54.83
CA GLU A 727 7.05 21.48 55.87
C GLU A 727 8.32 21.62 56.73
N LEU A 728 8.95 20.50 57.10
CA LEU A 728 10.24 20.49 57.81
C LEU A 728 11.34 21.16 56.97
N ILE A 729 11.43 20.82 55.67
CA ILE A 729 12.40 21.44 54.75
C ILE A 729 12.15 22.95 54.60
N LEU A 730 10.89 23.37 54.51
CA LEU A 730 10.53 24.79 54.45
C LEU A 730 10.89 25.52 55.74
N SER A 731 10.58 24.93 56.89
CA SER A 731 10.95 25.46 58.21
C SER A 731 12.47 25.58 58.36
N TYR A 732 13.22 24.58 57.91
CA TYR A 732 14.68 24.59 57.91
C TYR A 732 15.25 25.72 57.05
N ARG A 733 14.64 26.01 55.89
CA ARG A 733 15.06 27.10 55.01
C ARG A 733 14.75 28.49 55.57
N GLN A 734 13.68 28.61 56.35
CA GLN A 734 13.23 29.87 56.95
C GLN A 734 13.93 30.19 58.28
N ALA A 735 14.43 29.17 58.98
CA ALA A 735 15.13 29.34 60.25
C ALA A 735 16.43 30.16 60.08
N THR A 736 16.57 31.22 60.88
CA THR A 736 17.77 32.08 60.92
C THR A 736 18.74 31.70 62.04
N ASP A 737 18.26 31.02 63.08
CA ASP A 737 19.08 30.50 64.18
C ASP A 737 19.77 29.18 63.78
N VAL A 738 21.09 29.13 63.96
CA VAL A 738 21.93 27.97 63.59
C VAL A 738 21.54 26.70 64.36
N ARG A 739 21.22 26.79 65.66
CA ARG A 739 20.87 25.63 66.47
C ARG A 739 19.53 25.04 66.06
N VAL A 740 18.56 25.89 65.72
CA VAL A 740 17.25 25.46 65.20
C VAL A 740 17.41 24.76 63.86
N ARG A 741 18.30 25.25 62.99
CA ARG A 741 18.62 24.58 61.72
C ARG A 741 19.24 23.20 61.93
N GLU A 742 20.20 23.04 62.84
CA GLU A 742 20.82 21.73 63.12
C GLU A 742 19.79 20.70 63.62
N GLN A 743 18.86 21.09 64.51
CA GLN A 743 17.79 20.22 64.98
C GLN A 743 16.83 19.82 63.86
N LEU A 744 16.35 20.80 63.08
CA LEU A 744 15.47 20.54 61.95
C LEU A 744 16.14 19.64 60.90
N TYR A 745 17.45 19.78 60.68
CA TYR A 745 18.20 18.93 59.77
C TYR A 745 18.22 17.47 60.23
N ALA A 746 18.48 17.19 61.51
CA ALA A 746 18.46 15.83 62.04
C ALA A 746 17.08 15.17 61.89
N VAL A 747 16.00 15.92 62.15
CA VAL A 747 14.63 15.42 61.99
C VAL A 747 14.29 15.21 60.51
N ILE A 748 14.75 16.07 59.60
CA ILE A 748 14.61 15.88 58.15
C ILE A 748 15.35 14.61 57.72
N GLU A 749 16.56 14.37 58.22
CA GLU A 749 17.37 13.21 57.87
C GLU A 749 16.71 11.91 58.35
N GLU A 750 16.25 11.87 59.60
CA GLU A 750 15.51 10.74 60.16
C GLU A 750 14.25 10.45 59.34
N LYS A 751 13.42 11.48 59.10
CA LYS A 751 12.19 11.34 58.30
C LYS A 751 12.46 10.94 56.86
N SER A 752 13.58 11.37 56.28
CA SER A 752 13.99 10.97 54.93
C SER A 752 14.40 9.49 54.87
N ARG A 753 15.00 8.95 55.94
CA ARG A 753 15.31 7.51 56.06
C ARG A 753 14.03 6.69 56.24
N GLU A 754 13.10 7.14 57.09
CA GLU A 754 11.79 6.49 57.26
C GLU A 754 11.00 6.42 55.95
N LEU A 755 11.12 7.46 55.12
CA LEU A 755 10.47 7.54 53.81
C LEU A 755 11.28 6.90 52.67
N HIS A 756 12.36 6.19 53.01
CA HIS A 756 13.21 5.46 52.06
C HIS A 756 13.83 6.35 50.96
N PHE A 757 14.08 7.63 51.23
CA PHE A 757 14.81 8.51 50.30
C PHE A 757 16.33 8.31 50.36
N VAL A 758 16.82 7.64 51.40
CA VAL A 758 18.23 7.27 51.57
C VAL A 758 18.30 5.75 51.46
N SER A 759 18.97 5.24 50.41
CA SER A 759 19.34 3.82 50.38
C SER A 759 20.35 3.54 51.48
N GLU A 760 20.19 2.43 52.19
CA GLU A 760 21.16 1.97 53.21
C GLU A 760 22.60 1.95 52.71
#